data_AF-V7I1Y7-F1
#
_entry.id   AF-V7I1Y7-F1
#
_cell.length_a   1.000
_cell.length_b   1.000
_cell.length_c   1.000
_cell.angle_alpha   90.00
_cell.angle_beta   90.00
_cell.angle_gamma   90.00
#
_symmetry.space_group_name_H-M   'P 1'
#
loop_
_entity.id
_entity.type
_entity.pdbx_description
1 polymer ?
#
loop_
_entity_poly.entity_id
_entity_poly.type
_entity_poly.pdbx_seq_one_letter_code
_entity_poly.pdbx_strand_id
1 'polypeptide(L)'
;MAKYSEFVYDYIGNAYERKNLYLRDVALLQKRIGEAVSEEKAGLTKTLADLTSSKESHPYNVRLREFKEREKGFLKALEERTRVFTSSLPAGLSKEGKEFRVELERAKLQKGFYKDYTDLTYDAKLKLDESNVILRLMPDIIETSERLENELSEAIRLKGTFSSEDENNAKLDIDDYVMQQKKSMETAKKRLTDKKASGLISSKALKNGVQELRKEYRNNVRVKSYDSPGKRNAELIKSKRFELKDYLKVRRRIVNADIADARRNNPVEIERTAPLYSYLSVPIPGLGQLLNGQLVKAGLFFLATLFTYLIAIPYVLGYGNYQGNGIAGLITLAEGARRIDKSLIFMIEGIIAIFLLIFAVVLIFLSFRDALGVEKGMIRGVRPGNWFETRTKVGEEGFPYMVSLPALLVIVFIVLVPISTAILLSFTGMDPQNQSKFPWVGIQNYALIAGGRGLAGKVFYSIFGWTVLWTLLSTTLAIFLGFALALIANNERIRGKAFFRIVYLLPWAVPAFITIMFFSIMFSPNGILTDVIEFVFGSRFEVKNNAMLTRTALIIMQGWLGSSYIFLLSTGVLQAIPEDLYEAAQIDGASAWQKTMKITVPLVLFQTAPLLVGQYTFNFNNFSIIYLFNGGGPFNPSVYGNLAGSTDILISYIYKLTMDNQYQSIGAAITIVISLGLMVFTFFGYRNSKAFKEERL
;
A
#
# COMPACT_ATOMS: atom_id res chain seq x y z
N MET A 1 40.99 6.40 -17.47
CA MET A 1 39.99 7.32 -16.90
C MET A 1 40.56 7.94 -15.64
N ALA A 2 40.48 9.27 -15.51
CA ALA A 2 40.84 9.95 -14.26
C ALA A 2 39.97 9.39 -13.12
N LYS A 3 40.60 9.03 -12.00
CA LYS A 3 39.93 8.49 -10.82
C LYS A 3 39.28 9.61 -9.99
N TYR A 4 39.76 10.85 -10.12
CA TYR A 4 39.21 12.03 -9.46
C TYR A 4 38.81 13.09 -10.48
N SER A 5 37.69 13.76 -10.20
CA SER A 5 37.20 14.93 -10.96
C SER A 5 37.77 16.23 -10.38
N GLU A 6 38.00 17.26 -11.21
CA GLU A 6 38.37 18.61 -10.73
C GLU A 6 37.28 19.26 -9.87
N PHE A 7 36.03 18.92 -10.15
CA PHE A 7 34.85 19.44 -9.48
C PHE A 7 34.19 18.37 -8.60
N VAL A 8 33.53 18.83 -7.55
CA VAL A 8 32.53 18.09 -6.78
C VAL A 8 31.15 18.69 -7.03
N TYR A 9 30.12 17.86 -6.95
CA TYR A 9 28.75 18.25 -7.27
C TYR A 9 27.88 18.22 -6.02
N ASP A 10 26.99 19.19 -5.90
CA ASP A 10 25.95 19.16 -4.88
C ASP A 10 24.77 18.24 -5.26
N TYR A 11 23.75 18.20 -4.41
CA TYR A 11 22.56 17.36 -4.62
C TYR A 11 21.77 17.70 -5.91
N ILE A 12 21.82 18.95 -6.37
CA ILE A 12 21.08 19.45 -7.54
C ILE A 12 21.96 19.38 -8.81
N GLY A 13 23.26 19.12 -8.65
CA GLY A 13 24.21 18.95 -9.74
C GLY A 13 25.03 20.22 -10.04
N ASN A 14 25.01 21.23 -9.17
CA ASN A 14 25.88 22.39 -9.33
C ASN A 14 27.33 21.96 -9.08
N ALA A 15 28.25 22.42 -9.93
CA ALA A 15 29.67 22.12 -9.83
C ALA A 15 30.36 23.10 -8.86
N TYR A 16 31.22 22.56 -8.00
CA TYR A 16 32.07 23.34 -7.10
C TYR A 16 33.53 22.89 -7.23
N GLU A 17 34.45 23.84 -7.20
CA GLU A 17 35.88 23.54 -7.19
C GLU A 17 36.30 22.79 -5.93
N ARG A 18 37.21 21.83 -6.05
CA ARG A 18 37.74 21.15 -4.85
C ARG A 18 38.46 22.11 -3.91
N LYS A 19 38.10 22.07 -2.63
CA LYS A 19 38.86 22.68 -1.52
C LYS A 19 40.03 21.79 -1.10
N ASN A 20 39.90 20.48 -1.29
CA ASN A 20 41.01 19.55 -1.15
C ASN A 20 41.99 19.71 -2.32
N LEU A 21 42.99 20.58 -2.11
CA LEU A 21 43.99 20.89 -3.13
C LEU A 21 44.82 19.67 -3.53
N TYR A 22 45.11 18.75 -2.60
CA TYR A 22 45.80 17.50 -2.95
C TYR A 22 44.99 16.68 -3.97
N LEU A 23 43.69 16.46 -3.71
CA LEU A 23 42.82 15.73 -4.65
C LEU A 23 42.61 16.50 -5.96
N ARG A 24 42.62 17.84 -5.93
CA ARG A 24 42.58 18.69 -7.11
C ARG A 24 43.82 18.50 -7.98
N ASP A 25 45.01 18.55 -7.38
CA ASP A 25 46.28 18.37 -8.08
C ASP A 25 46.39 16.98 -8.69
N VAL A 26 45.97 15.95 -7.94
CA VAL A 26 45.84 14.57 -8.46
C VAL A 26 44.87 14.51 -9.64
N ALA A 27 43.71 15.16 -9.57
CA ALA A 27 42.72 15.18 -10.67
C ALA A 27 43.27 15.87 -11.92
N LEU A 28 43.91 17.03 -11.76
CA LEU A 28 44.54 17.80 -12.85
C LEU A 28 45.65 16.98 -13.54
N LEU A 29 46.52 16.33 -12.77
CA LEU A 29 47.56 15.46 -13.32
C LEU A 29 46.97 14.26 -14.06
N GLN A 30 45.94 13.62 -13.51
CA GLN A 30 45.26 12.49 -14.18
C GLN A 30 44.59 12.90 -15.49
N LYS A 31 44.01 14.10 -15.55
CA LYS A 31 43.44 14.65 -16.78
C LYS A 31 44.53 14.94 -17.81
N ARG A 32 45.61 15.63 -17.41
CA ARG A 32 46.78 15.88 -18.27
C ARG A 32 47.38 14.59 -18.84
N ILE A 33 47.52 13.54 -18.02
CA ILE A 33 47.99 12.21 -18.47
C ILE A 33 47.04 11.59 -19.50
N GLY A 34 45.72 11.84 -19.38
CA GLY A 34 44.71 11.36 -20.31
C GLY A 34 44.75 12.09 -21.67
N GLU A 35 45.16 13.36 -21.66
CA GLU A 35 45.23 14.24 -22.84
C GLU A 35 46.62 14.26 -23.50
N ALA A 36 47.68 13.84 -22.79
CA ALA A 36 49.08 13.91 -23.23
C ALA A 36 49.47 12.84 -24.27
N VAL A 37 50.43 13.21 -25.14
CA VAL A 37 51.07 12.34 -26.14
C VAL A 37 52.05 11.38 -25.45
N SER A 38 52.36 10.23 -26.09
CA SER A 38 53.12 9.11 -25.51
C SER A 38 54.43 9.49 -24.79
N GLU A 39 55.17 10.48 -25.28
CA GLU A 39 56.44 10.94 -24.69
C GLU A 39 56.25 11.71 -23.37
N GLU A 40 55.27 12.61 -23.30
CA GLU A 40 54.96 13.40 -22.09
C GLU A 40 54.28 12.55 -21.00
N LYS A 41 53.56 11.51 -21.42
CA LYS A 41 52.80 10.63 -20.53
C LYS A 41 53.67 9.94 -19.49
N ALA A 42 54.90 9.53 -19.86
CA ALA A 42 55.84 8.90 -18.93
C ALA A 42 56.29 9.87 -17.83
N GLY A 43 56.61 11.12 -18.19
CA GLY A 43 56.99 12.17 -17.24
C GLY A 43 55.84 12.52 -16.29
N LEU A 44 54.64 12.75 -16.81
CA LEU A 44 53.46 13.08 -16.00
C LEU A 44 53.05 11.92 -15.07
N THR A 45 53.18 10.67 -15.52
CA THR A 45 52.90 9.49 -14.68
C THR A 45 53.90 9.38 -13.53
N LYS A 46 55.17 9.70 -13.76
CA LYS A 46 56.17 9.80 -12.70
C LYS A 46 55.83 10.91 -11.70
N THR A 47 55.45 12.10 -12.17
CA THR A 47 55.01 13.20 -11.29
C THR A 47 53.80 12.81 -10.44
N LEU A 48 52.84 12.07 -11.00
CA LEU A 48 51.69 11.57 -10.25
C LEU A 48 52.10 10.54 -9.19
N ALA A 49 53.05 9.65 -9.50
CA ALA A 49 53.61 8.68 -8.55
C ALA A 49 54.37 9.38 -7.41
N ASP A 50 55.18 10.38 -7.73
CA ASP A 50 55.90 11.20 -6.75
C ASP A 50 54.90 11.91 -5.82
N LEU A 51 53.88 12.58 -6.38
CA LEU A 51 52.84 13.27 -5.60
C LEU A 51 52.06 12.32 -4.67
N THR A 52 51.74 11.11 -5.14
CA THR A 52 51.04 10.11 -4.32
C THR A 52 51.94 9.52 -3.23
N SER A 53 53.23 9.34 -3.49
CA SER A 53 54.21 8.92 -2.48
C SER A 53 54.44 9.98 -1.40
N SER A 54 54.38 11.27 -1.77
CA SER A 54 54.56 12.42 -0.88
C SER A 54 53.23 12.99 -0.34
N LYS A 55 52.18 12.16 -0.26
CA LYS A 55 50.83 12.60 0.17
C LYS A 55 50.86 13.33 1.52
N GLU A 56 51.52 12.75 2.52
CA GLU A 56 51.52 13.27 3.89
C GLU A 56 52.30 14.58 4.06
N SER A 57 53.23 14.87 3.15
CA SER A 57 54.03 16.10 3.12
C SER A 57 53.41 17.20 2.23
N HIS A 58 52.31 16.92 1.55
CA HIS A 58 51.63 17.91 0.70
C HIS A 58 51.16 19.11 1.55
N PRO A 59 51.41 20.38 1.14
CA PRO A 59 51.10 21.56 1.94
C PRO A 59 49.65 21.62 2.46
N TYR A 60 48.70 21.18 1.63
CA TYR A 60 47.30 21.05 2.03
C TYR A 60 47.09 20.02 3.15
N ASN A 61 47.68 18.82 3.05
CA ASN A 61 47.47 17.76 4.04
C ASN A 61 48.12 18.10 5.39
N VAL A 62 49.24 18.84 5.38
CA VAL A 62 49.85 19.39 6.60
C VAL A 62 48.88 20.36 7.30
N ARG A 63 48.35 21.36 6.57
CA ARG A 63 47.35 22.31 7.10
C ARG A 63 46.07 21.61 7.56
N LEU A 64 45.61 20.60 6.82
CA LEU A 64 44.43 19.81 7.18
C LEU A 64 44.64 19.06 8.49
N ARG A 65 45.84 18.49 8.71
CA ARG A 65 46.19 17.80 9.97
C ARG A 65 46.23 18.75 11.15
N GLU A 66 46.86 19.92 10.99
CA GLU A 66 46.86 20.98 12.00
C GLU A 66 45.43 21.44 12.34
N PHE A 67 44.60 21.65 11.32
CA PHE A 67 43.18 21.95 11.51
C PHE A 67 42.45 20.84 12.28
N LYS A 68 42.65 19.56 11.92
CA LYS A 68 42.00 18.42 12.58
C LYS A 68 42.36 18.30 14.06
N GLU A 69 43.62 18.54 14.42
CA GLU A 69 44.04 18.56 15.83
C GLU A 69 43.43 19.75 16.59
N ARG A 70 43.42 20.95 15.98
CA ARG A 70 42.74 22.12 16.56
C ARG A 70 41.23 21.90 16.71
N GLU A 71 40.58 21.29 15.71
CA GLU A 71 39.17 20.94 15.70
C GLU A 71 38.85 19.97 16.83
N LYS A 72 39.67 18.93 17.02
CA LYS A 72 39.52 17.97 18.13
C LYS A 72 39.64 18.64 19.51
N GLY A 73 40.62 19.53 19.69
CA GLY A 73 40.76 20.32 20.91
C GLY A 73 39.57 21.24 21.14
N PHE A 74 39.13 21.94 20.09
CA PHE A 74 37.95 22.80 20.10
C PHE A 74 36.68 22.04 20.46
N LEU A 75 36.43 20.87 19.87
CA LEU A 75 35.24 20.06 20.13
C LEU A 75 35.16 19.60 21.59
N LYS A 76 36.29 19.22 22.20
CA LYS A 76 36.34 18.90 23.64
C LYS A 76 36.00 20.13 24.49
N ALA A 77 36.62 21.27 24.20
CA ALA A 77 36.33 22.52 24.90
C ALA A 77 34.88 23.00 24.69
N LEU A 78 34.33 22.76 23.49
CA LEU A 78 32.95 23.08 23.14
C LEU A 78 31.98 22.27 24.00
N GLU A 79 32.20 20.96 24.15
CA GLU A 79 31.37 20.12 25.02
C GLU A 79 31.40 20.56 26.48
N GLU A 80 32.59 20.87 27.00
CA GLU A 80 32.76 21.35 28.37
C GLU A 80 32.05 22.70 28.59
N ARG A 81 32.29 23.68 27.71
CA ARG A 81 31.61 24.99 27.76
C ARG A 81 30.10 24.85 27.63
N THR A 82 29.63 23.98 26.74
CA THR A 82 28.20 23.71 26.57
C THR A 82 27.60 23.10 27.83
N ARG A 83 28.31 22.19 28.50
CA ARG A 83 27.87 21.57 29.76
C ARG A 83 27.75 22.61 30.87
N VAL A 84 28.78 23.44 31.05
CA VAL A 84 28.77 24.55 32.03
C VAL A 84 27.62 25.52 31.74
N PHE A 85 27.42 25.90 30.48
CA PHE A 85 26.31 26.76 30.08
C PHE A 85 24.95 26.11 30.36
N THR A 86 24.79 24.83 30.03
CA THR A 86 23.55 24.07 30.32
C THR A 86 23.23 24.06 31.82
N SER A 87 24.24 23.91 32.68
CA SER A 87 24.08 23.96 34.14
C SER A 87 23.74 25.36 34.66
N SER A 88 24.11 26.43 33.94
CA SER A 88 23.78 27.81 34.31
C SER A 88 22.35 28.22 33.96
N LEU A 89 21.64 27.42 33.15
CA LEU A 89 20.28 27.74 32.72
C LEU A 89 19.25 27.57 33.85
N PRO A 90 18.25 28.47 33.95
CA PRO A 90 17.18 28.39 34.95
C PRO A 90 16.47 27.03 34.99
N ALA A 91 16.21 26.52 36.19
CA ALA A 91 15.54 25.22 36.38
C ALA A 91 14.14 25.17 35.77
N GLY A 92 13.40 26.30 35.78
CA GLY A 92 12.01 26.42 35.32
C GLY A 92 11.78 26.42 33.81
N LEU A 93 12.83 26.43 32.99
CA LEU A 93 12.70 26.36 31.52
C LEU A 93 12.23 24.98 31.05
N SER A 94 11.46 24.93 29.95
CA SER A 94 11.15 23.67 29.27
C SER A 94 12.42 22.97 28.75
N LYS A 95 12.33 21.66 28.52
CA LYS A 95 13.44 20.86 27.99
C LYS A 95 13.88 21.40 26.62
N GLU A 96 12.93 21.62 25.74
CA GLU A 96 13.15 22.17 24.39
C GLU A 96 13.70 23.61 24.45
N GLY A 97 13.21 24.44 25.37
CA GLY A 97 13.75 25.79 25.59
C GLY A 97 15.21 25.78 26.04
N LYS A 98 15.61 24.84 26.91
CA LYS A 98 17.01 24.65 27.29
C LYS A 98 17.86 24.18 26.11
N GLU A 99 17.35 23.21 25.32
CA GLU A 99 18.02 22.69 24.13
C GLU A 99 18.28 23.79 23.10
N PHE A 100 17.31 24.67 22.82
CA PHE A 100 17.48 25.77 21.86
C PHE A 100 18.53 26.79 22.28
N ARG A 101 18.60 27.15 23.58
CA ARG A 101 19.66 28.04 24.07
C ARG A 101 21.04 27.40 23.98
N VAL A 102 21.12 26.12 24.31
CA VAL A 102 22.35 25.33 24.19
C VAL A 102 22.81 25.27 22.72
N GLU A 103 21.88 25.05 21.79
CA GLU A 103 22.17 25.07 20.35
C GLU A 103 22.63 26.45 19.87
N LEU A 104 21.98 27.53 20.33
CA LEU A 104 22.38 28.90 20.01
C LEU A 104 23.80 29.19 20.48
N GLU A 105 24.12 28.84 21.73
CA GLU A 105 25.45 29.09 22.31
C GLU A 105 26.53 28.26 21.60
N ARG A 106 26.22 26.99 21.33
CA ARG A 106 27.08 26.12 20.52
C ARG A 106 27.33 26.72 19.13
N ALA A 107 26.29 27.22 18.46
CA ALA A 107 26.42 27.82 17.13
C ALA A 107 27.29 29.10 17.13
N LYS A 108 27.22 29.94 18.18
CA LYS A 108 28.11 31.10 18.32
C LYS A 108 29.58 30.67 18.39
N LEU A 109 29.89 29.70 19.24
CA LEU A 109 31.24 29.18 19.41
C LEU A 109 31.75 28.49 18.12
N GLN A 110 30.89 27.71 17.47
CA GLN A 110 31.21 27.04 16.21
C GLN A 110 31.46 28.04 15.08
N LYS A 111 30.62 29.07 14.93
CA LYS A 111 30.87 30.16 13.96
C LYS A 111 32.22 30.83 14.21
N GLY A 112 32.54 31.11 15.47
CA GLY A 112 33.82 31.72 15.85
C GLY A 112 35.04 30.90 15.44
N PHE A 113 34.94 29.57 15.51
CA PHE A 113 36.02 28.66 15.12
C PHE A 113 36.07 28.38 13.62
N TYR A 114 34.95 27.97 13.00
CA TYR A 114 34.93 27.46 11.62
C TYR A 114 35.05 28.54 10.54
N LYS A 115 34.77 29.82 10.87
CA LYS A 115 34.88 30.93 9.91
C LYS A 115 36.27 31.05 9.29
N ASP A 116 37.32 30.67 10.01
CA ASP A 116 38.72 30.83 9.59
C ASP A 116 39.21 29.64 8.73
N TYR A 117 38.39 28.59 8.60
CA TYR A 117 38.76 27.34 7.91
C TYR A 117 37.83 26.99 6.75
N THR A 118 36.93 27.91 6.37
CA THR A 118 35.96 27.69 5.29
C THR A 118 36.67 27.36 3.98
N ASP A 119 37.78 28.03 3.65
CA ASP A 119 38.53 27.81 2.41
C ASP A 119 39.31 26.49 2.41
N LEU A 120 39.59 25.93 3.59
CA LEU A 120 40.34 24.69 3.73
C LEU A 120 39.48 23.44 3.47
N THR A 121 38.23 23.42 3.94
CA THR A 121 37.35 22.25 3.78
C THR A 121 35.87 22.63 3.63
N TYR A 122 35.13 21.83 2.86
CA TYR A 122 33.67 21.96 2.83
C TYR A 122 33.00 21.56 4.16
N ASP A 123 33.63 20.75 5.00
CA ASP A 123 33.09 20.40 6.32
C ASP A 123 33.08 21.61 7.26
N ALA A 124 34.16 22.40 7.27
CA ALA A 124 34.21 23.66 8.01
C ALA A 124 33.18 24.67 7.48
N LYS A 125 33.05 24.78 6.15
CA LYS A 125 32.02 25.62 5.52
C LYS A 125 30.61 25.19 5.93
N LEU A 126 30.31 23.89 5.89
CA LEU A 126 29.02 23.36 6.34
C LEU A 126 28.76 23.72 7.81
N LYS A 127 29.74 23.54 8.69
CA LYS A 127 29.57 23.87 10.12
C LYS A 127 29.32 25.35 10.35
N LEU A 128 29.93 26.22 9.57
CA LEU A 128 29.65 27.65 9.58
C LEU A 128 28.22 27.93 9.10
N ASP A 129 27.79 27.33 7.99
CA ASP A 129 26.46 27.54 7.41
C ASP A 129 25.36 27.01 8.34
N GLU A 130 25.53 25.81 8.93
CA GLU A 130 24.66 25.26 9.99
C GLU A 130 24.57 26.23 11.18
N SER A 131 25.70 26.82 11.61
CA SER A 131 25.73 27.79 12.71
C SER A 131 25.00 29.08 12.33
N ASN A 132 25.15 29.57 11.10
CA ASN A 132 24.47 30.78 10.63
C ASN A 132 22.95 30.61 10.56
N VAL A 133 22.46 29.43 10.14
CA VAL A 133 21.02 29.10 10.19
C VAL A 133 20.49 29.19 11.63
N ILE A 134 21.20 28.57 12.57
CA ILE A 134 20.82 28.60 13.99
C ILE A 134 20.85 30.04 14.52
N LEU A 135 21.91 30.80 14.27
CA LEU A 135 22.03 32.19 14.74
C LEU A 135 20.94 33.11 14.17
N ARG A 136 20.47 32.84 12.95
CA ARG A 136 19.40 33.59 12.30
C ARG A 136 18.03 33.30 12.90
N LEU A 137 17.71 32.03 13.16
CA LEU A 137 16.36 31.60 13.54
C LEU A 137 16.15 31.48 15.05
N MET A 138 17.17 31.06 15.79
CA MET A 138 17.01 30.66 17.19
C MET A 138 16.66 31.80 18.16
N PRO A 139 17.14 33.05 17.99
CA PRO A 139 16.75 34.15 18.88
C PRO A 139 15.24 34.39 18.95
N ASP A 140 14.56 34.50 17.81
CA ASP A 140 13.10 34.70 17.71
C ASP A 140 12.32 33.50 18.30
N ILE A 141 12.82 32.29 18.04
CA ILE A 141 12.23 31.06 18.60
C ILE A 141 12.30 31.07 20.13
N ILE A 142 13.46 31.46 20.69
CA ILE A 142 13.66 31.54 22.14
C ILE A 142 12.75 32.62 22.73
N GLU A 143 12.77 33.84 22.19
CA GLU A 143 11.95 34.96 22.68
C GLU A 143 10.44 34.61 22.67
N THR A 144 9.96 34.05 21.56
CA THR A 144 8.55 33.63 21.47
C THR A 144 8.23 32.50 22.43
N SER A 145 9.15 31.53 22.59
CA SER A 145 8.96 30.43 23.54
C SER A 145 8.90 30.91 24.98
N GLU A 146 9.75 31.86 25.37
CA GLU A 146 9.75 32.48 26.70
C GLU A 146 8.43 33.20 26.96
N ARG A 147 7.95 33.97 25.98
CA ARG A 147 6.65 34.64 26.08
C ARG A 147 5.52 33.63 26.32
N LEU A 148 5.47 32.56 25.54
CA LEU A 148 4.44 31.51 25.69
C LEU A 148 4.57 30.74 27.02
N GLU A 149 5.79 30.49 27.50
CA GLU A 149 6.06 29.88 28.81
C GLU A 149 5.60 30.80 29.95
N ASN A 150 5.83 32.11 29.83
CA ASN A 150 5.41 33.11 30.80
C ASN A 150 3.88 33.22 30.84
N GLU A 151 3.21 33.31 29.69
CA GLU A 151 1.74 33.31 29.58
C GLU A 151 1.13 32.02 30.17
N LEU A 152 1.75 30.86 29.92
CA LEU A 152 1.32 29.60 30.50
C LEU A 152 1.51 29.58 32.03
N SER A 153 2.64 30.09 32.52
CA SER A 153 2.94 30.18 33.95
C SER A 153 1.98 31.13 34.67
N GLU A 154 1.64 32.25 34.04
CA GLU A 154 0.65 33.21 34.52
C GLU A 154 -0.75 32.58 34.58
N ALA A 155 -1.19 31.89 33.53
CA ALA A 155 -2.45 31.16 33.53
C ALA A 155 -2.50 30.08 34.62
N ILE A 156 -1.39 29.36 34.85
CA ILE A 156 -1.30 28.37 35.94
C ILE A 156 -1.40 29.07 37.30
N ARG A 157 -0.74 30.21 37.50
CA ARG A 157 -0.79 30.98 38.75
C ARG A 157 -2.21 31.49 39.04
N LEU A 158 -2.89 32.02 38.03
CA LEU A 158 -4.28 32.50 38.15
C LEU A 158 -5.27 31.40 38.56
N LYS A 159 -4.94 30.13 38.32
CA LYS A 159 -5.77 29.01 38.77
C LYS A 159 -5.96 28.98 40.29
N GLY A 160 -4.95 29.43 41.05
CA GLY A 160 -4.98 29.44 42.51
C GLY A 160 -5.64 30.66 43.14
N THR A 161 -6.09 31.64 42.34
CA THR A 161 -6.58 32.93 42.84
C THR A 161 -8.10 33.11 42.75
N PHE A 162 -8.83 32.13 42.23
CA PHE A 162 -10.29 32.23 42.09
C PHE A 162 -10.99 31.96 43.42
N SER A 163 -11.86 32.89 43.84
CA SER A 163 -12.71 32.72 45.03
C SER A 163 -13.78 31.65 44.78
N SER A 164 -14.07 30.85 45.79
CA SER A 164 -15.19 29.90 45.78
C SER A 164 -16.55 30.58 45.53
N GLU A 165 -16.66 31.87 45.88
CA GLU A 165 -17.87 32.67 45.68
C GLU A 165 -18.13 33.00 44.20
N ASP A 166 -17.09 33.39 43.45
CA ASP A 166 -17.18 33.68 42.02
C ASP A 166 -17.53 32.43 41.20
N GLU A 167 -16.96 31.28 41.59
CA GLU A 167 -17.28 29.97 40.99
C GLU A 167 -18.76 29.60 41.20
N ASN A 168 -19.28 29.80 42.40
CA ASN A 168 -20.68 29.50 42.73
C ASN A 168 -21.65 30.43 42.01
N ASN A 169 -21.35 31.73 41.96
CA ASN A 169 -22.17 32.71 41.24
C ASN A 169 -22.20 32.43 39.74
N ALA A 170 -21.04 32.14 39.13
CA ALA A 170 -20.98 31.76 37.72
C ALA A 170 -21.73 30.45 37.44
N LYS A 171 -21.68 29.48 38.34
CA LYS A 171 -22.41 28.21 38.19
C LYS A 171 -23.93 28.42 38.16
N LEU A 172 -24.46 29.25 39.06
CA LEU A 172 -25.89 29.57 39.09
C LEU A 172 -26.36 30.27 37.79
N ASP A 173 -25.58 31.23 37.29
CA ASP A 173 -25.87 31.93 36.03
C ASP A 173 -25.78 31.00 34.82
N ILE A 174 -24.80 30.09 34.79
CA ILE A 174 -24.68 29.05 33.75
C ILE A 174 -25.89 28.11 33.79
N ASP A 175 -26.30 27.63 34.97
CA ASP A 175 -27.42 26.70 35.12
C ASP A 175 -28.75 27.34 34.69
N ASP A 176 -28.99 28.61 35.02
CA ASP A 176 -30.16 29.34 34.53
C ASP A 176 -30.13 29.52 33.00
N TYR A 177 -29.00 29.93 32.43
CA TYR A 177 -28.84 30.06 30.99
C TYR A 177 -29.06 28.74 30.26
N VAL A 178 -28.56 27.61 30.79
CA VAL A 178 -28.79 26.26 30.24
C VAL A 178 -30.27 25.94 30.23
N MET A 179 -31.00 26.25 31.31
CA MET A 179 -32.44 26.04 31.40
C MET A 179 -33.19 26.90 30.37
N GLN A 180 -32.83 28.17 30.21
CA GLN A 180 -33.42 29.07 29.21
C GLN A 180 -33.16 28.59 27.77
N GLN A 181 -31.91 28.24 27.44
CA GLN A 181 -31.55 27.74 26.12
C GLN A 181 -32.25 26.41 25.79
N LYS A 182 -32.37 25.51 26.78
CA LYS A 182 -33.10 24.24 26.62
C LYS A 182 -34.57 24.48 26.33
N LYS A 183 -35.22 25.42 27.05
CA LYS A 183 -36.61 25.81 26.81
C LYS A 183 -36.80 26.44 25.42
N SER A 184 -35.89 27.32 25.00
CA SER A 184 -35.88 27.93 23.67
C SER A 184 -35.76 26.87 22.56
N MET A 185 -34.79 25.95 22.70
CA MET A 185 -34.57 24.86 21.76
C MET A 185 -35.80 23.94 21.64
N GLU A 186 -36.42 23.52 22.74
CA GLU A 186 -37.62 22.67 22.69
C GLU A 186 -38.81 23.42 22.10
N THR A 187 -38.94 24.74 22.34
CA THR A 187 -39.98 25.57 21.71
C THR A 187 -39.77 25.67 20.19
N ALA A 188 -38.54 25.91 19.74
CA ALA A 188 -38.19 25.95 18.33
C ALA A 188 -38.38 24.59 17.64
N LYS A 189 -38.03 23.49 18.32
CA LYS A 189 -38.27 22.12 17.86
C LYS A 189 -39.76 21.79 17.77
N LYS A 190 -40.58 22.25 18.72
CA LYS A 190 -42.05 22.14 18.64
C LYS A 190 -42.58 22.88 17.41
N ARG A 191 -42.15 24.14 17.19
CA ARG A 191 -42.51 24.91 15.98
C ARG A 191 -42.12 24.20 14.68
N LEU A 192 -40.95 23.58 14.61
CA LEU A 192 -40.56 22.79 13.43
C LEU A 192 -41.44 21.55 13.25
N THR A 193 -41.83 20.91 14.36
CA THR A 193 -42.73 19.73 14.35
C THR A 193 -44.13 20.14 13.87
N ASP A 194 -44.64 21.28 14.36
CA ASP A 194 -45.93 21.83 13.95
C ASP A 194 -45.91 22.24 12.46
N LYS A 195 -44.83 22.88 11.98
CA LYS A 195 -44.61 23.19 10.55
C LYS A 195 -44.58 21.94 9.66
N LYS A 196 -44.09 20.81 10.17
CA LYS A 196 -44.15 19.54 9.45
C LYS A 196 -45.58 18.99 9.46
N ALA A 197 -46.27 19.05 10.60
CA ALA A 197 -47.65 18.58 10.72
C ALA A 197 -48.61 19.36 9.80
N SER A 198 -48.36 20.65 9.57
CA SER A 198 -49.10 21.48 8.62
C SER A 198 -48.64 21.39 7.16
N GLY A 199 -47.63 20.56 6.86
CA GLY A 199 -47.13 20.35 5.50
C GLY A 199 -46.20 21.45 4.94
N LEU A 200 -45.83 22.46 5.74
CA LEU A 200 -44.98 23.58 5.30
C LEU A 200 -43.50 23.19 5.11
N ILE A 201 -43.02 22.12 5.76
CA ILE A 201 -41.65 21.63 5.62
C ILE A 201 -41.60 20.11 5.45
N SER A 202 -40.59 19.61 4.73
CA SER A 202 -40.37 18.17 4.54
C SER A 202 -39.83 17.47 5.79
N SER A 203 -39.98 16.14 5.86
CA SER A 203 -39.37 15.31 6.92
C SER A 203 -37.84 15.47 7.02
N LYS A 204 -37.16 15.70 5.88
CA LYS A 204 -35.71 15.95 5.83
C LYS A 204 -35.37 17.32 6.41
N ALA A 205 -36.16 18.35 6.09
CA ALA A 205 -35.99 19.69 6.63
C ALA A 205 -36.20 19.71 8.15
N LEU A 206 -37.20 19.00 8.69
CA LEU A 206 -37.37 18.82 10.14
C LEU A 206 -36.12 18.18 10.78
N LYS A 207 -35.63 17.07 10.22
CA LYS A 207 -34.46 16.36 10.76
C LYS A 207 -33.22 17.26 10.82
N ASN A 208 -32.93 17.96 9.71
CA ASN A 208 -31.80 18.89 9.65
C ASN A 208 -31.96 20.07 10.60
N GLY A 209 -33.15 20.70 10.64
CA GLY A 209 -33.42 21.82 11.54
C GLY A 209 -33.31 21.45 13.01
N VAL A 210 -33.78 20.26 13.42
CA VAL A 210 -33.59 19.78 14.80
C VAL A 210 -32.12 19.50 15.11
N GLN A 211 -31.36 18.97 14.15
CA GLN A 211 -29.92 18.76 14.33
C GLN A 211 -29.16 20.08 14.48
N GLU A 212 -29.54 21.09 13.72
CA GLU A 212 -28.98 22.44 13.78
C GLU A 212 -29.28 23.11 15.13
N LEU A 213 -30.55 23.09 15.58
CA LEU A 213 -30.93 23.58 16.91
C LEU A 213 -30.17 22.89 18.05
N ARG A 214 -29.92 21.57 17.95
CA ARG A 214 -29.10 20.83 18.92
C ARG A 214 -27.62 21.23 18.88
N LYS A 215 -27.10 21.58 17.70
CA LYS A 215 -25.72 22.07 17.54
C LYS A 215 -25.58 23.47 18.12
N GLU A 216 -26.52 24.35 17.82
CA GLU A 216 -26.60 25.71 18.34
C GLU A 216 -26.72 25.72 19.87
N TYR A 217 -27.67 24.96 20.43
CA TYR A 217 -27.81 24.77 21.89
C TYR A 217 -26.48 24.35 22.54
N ARG A 218 -25.83 23.31 22.00
CA ARG A 218 -24.55 22.82 22.55
C ARG A 218 -23.45 23.88 22.46
N ASN A 219 -23.38 24.64 21.37
CA ASN A 219 -22.41 25.72 21.22
C ASN A 219 -22.67 26.85 22.21
N ASN A 220 -23.92 27.32 22.33
CA ASN A 220 -24.31 28.39 23.24
C ASN A 220 -24.00 28.02 24.70
N VAL A 221 -24.39 26.81 25.12
CA VAL A 221 -24.07 26.29 26.46
C VAL A 221 -22.56 26.18 26.67
N ARG A 222 -21.81 25.73 25.66
CA ARG A 222 -20.35 25.63 25.75
C ARG A 222 -19.70 27.00 25.92
N VAL A 223 -20.12 27.99 25.13
CA VAL A 223 -19.62 29.37 25.22
C VAL A 223 -19.92 29.94 26.60
N LYS A 224 -21.17 29.84 27.07
CA LYS A 224 -21.58 30.30 28.41
C LYS A 224 -20.79 29.60 29.52
N SER A 225 -20.45 28.33 29.35
CA SER A 225 -19.67 27.61 30.35
C SER A 225 -18.25 28.16 30.58
N TYR A 226 -17.74 28.99 29.67
CA TYR A 226 -16.47 29.72 29.86
C TYR A 226 -16.62 30.99 30.71
N ASP A 227 -17.82 31.33 31.17
CA ASP A 227 -18.01 32.41 32.16
C ASP A 227 -17.50 31.96 33.55
N SER A 228 -17.49 30.66 33.82
CA SER A 228 -16.83 30.09 35.00
C SER A 228 -15.31 30.35 34.94
N PRO A 229 -14.75 31.11 35.91
CA PRO A 229 -13.33 31.48 35.90
C PRO A 229 -12.41 30.26 35.88
N GLY A 230 -12.69 29.22 36.68
CA GLY A 230 -11.89 28.01 36.72
C GLY A 230 -11.95 27.21 35.42
N LYS A 231 -13.13 27.10 34.78
CA LYS A 231 -13.27 26.42 33.49
C LYS A 231 -12.59 27.17 32.35
N ARG A 232 -12.75 28.50 32.30
CA ARG A 232 -12.05 29.37 31.35
C ARG A 232 -10.54 29.24 31.47
N ASN A 233 -10.03 29.31 32.70
CA ASN A 233 -8.60 29.22 32.94
C ASN A 233 -8.05 27.82 32.63
N ALA A 234 -8.79 26.76 32.93
CA ALA A 234 -8.40 25.40 32.56
C ALA A 234 -8.26 25.22 31.05
N GLU A 235 -9.19 25.75 30.25
CA GLU A 235 -9.08 25.74 28.78
C GLU A 235 -7.97 26.67 28.28
N LEU A 236 -7.74 27.82 28.91
CA LEU A 236 -6.61 28.70 28.59
C LEU A 236 -5.26 27.99 28.79
N ILE A 237 -5.07 27.32 29.94
CA ILE A 237 -3.87 26.52 30.23
C ILE A 237 -3.69 25.43 29.18
N LYS A 238 -4.76 24.73 28.81
CA LYS A 238 -4.72 23.68 27.78
C LYS A 238 -4.34 24.25 26.41
N SER A 239 -4.94 25.37 26.03
CA SER A 239 -4.65 26.09 24.79
C SER A 239 -3.20 26.53 24.74
N LYS A 240 -2.70 27.23 25.77
CA LYS A 240 -1.32 27.72 25.85
C LYS A 240 -0.29 26.59 25.87
N ARG A 241 -0.59 25.48 26.55
CA ARG A 241 0.25 24.27 26.51
C ARG A 241 0.31 23.66 25.11
N PHE A 242 -0.81 23.62 24.39
CA PHE A 242 -0.84 23.14 23.01
C PHE A 242 -0.09 24.08 22.07
N GLU A 243 -0.33 25.39 22.18
CA GLU A 243 0.31 26.45 21.40
C GLU A 243 1.84 26.39 21.55
N LEU A 244 2.35 26.33 22.79
CA LEU A 244 3.79 26.20 23.06
C LEU A 244 4.36 24.92 22.42
N LYS A 245 3.71 23.77 22.64
CA LYS A 245 4.17 22.49 22.10
C LYS A 245 4.19 22.48 20.57
N ASP A 246 3.15 22.99 19.94
CA ASP A 246 3.03 23.02 18.49
C ASP A 246 4.02 24.01 17.88
N TYR A 247 4.14 25.21 18.46
CA TYR A 247 5.12 26.23 18.07
C TYR A 247 6.54 25.66 18.07
N LEU A 248 6.99 25.07 19.20
CA LEU A 248 8.33 24.51 19.32
C LEU A 248 8.57 23.38 18.30
N LYS A 249 7.57 22.51 18.09
CA LYS A 249 7.64 21.41 17.12
C LYS A 249 7.76 21.92 15.67
N VAL A 250 6.95 22.91 15.29
CA VAL A 250 6.96 23.51 13.96
C VAL A 250 8.29 24.24 13.73
N ARG A 251 8.73 25.05 14.70
CA ARG A 251 10.01 25.77 14.62
C ARG A 251 11.22 24.84 14.53
N ARG A 252 11.27 23.77 15.32
CA ARG A 252 12.29 22.72 15.19
C ARG A 252 12.34 22.13 13.79
N ARG A 253 11.18 21.89 13.16
CA ARG A 253 11.09 21.37 11.80
C ARG A 253 11.66 22.38 10.79
N ILE A 254 11.34 23.66 10.93
CA ILE A 254 11.87 24.73 10.07
C ILE A 254 13.39 24.82 10.21
N VAL A 255 13.93 24.85 11.43
CA VAL A 255 15.38 24.87 11.68
C VAL A 255 16.06 23.66 11.03
N ASN A 256 15.49 22.46 11.18
CA ASN A 256 16.05 21.25 10.58
C ASN A 256 15.94 21.24 9.05
N ALA A 257 14.92 21.88 8.47
CA ALA A 257 14.77 22.03 7.03
C ALA A 257 15.83 22.97 6.44
N ASP A 258 16.08 24.12 7.09
CA ASP A 258 17.13 25.05 6.67
C ASP A 258 18.53 24.44 6.85
N ILE A 259 18.76 23.67 7.92
CA ILE A 259 20.00 22.89 8.10
C ILE A 259 20.16 21.86 6.98
N ALA A 260 19.08 21.13 6.64
CA ALA A 260 19.11 20.18 5.53
C ALA A 260 19.41 20.88 4.19
N ASP A 261 18.95 22.11 3.99
CA ASP A 261 19.26 22.91 2.81
C ASP A 261 20.72 23.34 2.75
N ALA A 262 21.26 23.84 3.87
CA ALA A 262 22.69 24.12 4.01
C ALA A 262 23.57 22.89 3.72
N ARG A 263 23.13 21.69 4.14
CA ARG A 263 23.79 20.42 3.83
C ARG A 263 23.74 20.06 2.36
N ARG A 264 22.62 20.31 1.68
CA ARG A 264 22.49 20.05 0.24
C ARG A 264 23.39 20.95 -0.59
N ASN A 265 23.58 22.20 -0.18
CA ASN A 265 24.39 23.20 -0.90
C ASN A 265 25.90 23.13 -0.58
N ASN A 266 26.31 22.28 0.35
CA ASN A 266 27.71 22.08 0.70
C ASN A 266 28.16 20.66 0.32
N PRO A 267 29.00 20.50 -0.72
CA PRO A 267 29.46 19.18 -1.12
C PRO A 267 30.36 18.53 -0.05
N VAL A 268 30.61 17.22 -0.17
CA VAL A 268 31.57 16.46 0.61
C VAL A 268 32.74 16.02 -0.26
N GLU A 269 33.95 16.07 0.29
CA GLU A 269 35.12 15.56 -0.39
C GLU A 269 35.55 14.27 0.28
N ILE A 270 35.58 13.18 -0.50
CA ILE A 270 36.11 11.90 -0.06
C ILE A 270 37.28 11.47 -0.95
N GLU A 271 38.21 10.73 -0.37
CA GLU A 271 39.32 10.13 -1.10
C GLU A 271 38.93 8.84 -1.82
N ARG A 272 37.80 8.22 -1.47
CA ARG A 272 37.38 6.96 -2.09
C ARG A 272 36.90 7.21 -3.52
N THR A 273 37.34 6.35 -4.44
CA THR A 273 36.96 6.41 -5.87
C THR A 273 36.01 5.29 -6.29
N ALA A 274 35.78 4.31 -5.42
CA ALA A 274 34.92 3.15 -5.65
C ALA A 274 34.04 2.88 -4.42
N PRO A 275 32.82 2.34 -4.62
CA PRO A 275 31.86 2.17 -3.54
C PRO A 275 32.09 0.88 -2.74
N LEU A 276 33.22 0.80 -2.02
CA LEU A 276 33.64 -0.39 -1.29
C LEU A 276 32.70 -0.74 -0.12
N TYR A 277 32.17 0.27 0.59
CA TYR A 277 31.31 0.04 1.76
C TYR A 277 29.98 -0.59 1.38
N SER A 278 29.50 -0.26 0.18
CA SER A 278 28.29 -0.85 -0.39
C SER A 278 28.45 -2.36 -0.60
N TYR A 279 29.58 -2.80 -1.14
CA TYR A 279 29.84 -4.24 -1.34
C TYR A 279 29.97 -5.01 -0.01
N LEU A 280 30.54 -4.40 1.02
CA LEU A 280 30.58 -4.98 2.37
C LEU A 280 29.17 -5.13 2.98
N SER A 281 28.19 -4.35 2.51
CA SER A 281 26.80 -4.43 2.97
C SER A 281 26.02 -5.63 2.43
N VAL A 282 26.55 -6.37 1.45
CA VAL A 282 25.87 -7.54 0.86
C VAL A 282 25.68 -8.67 1.88
N PRO A 283 26.74 -9.17 2.56
CA PRO A 283 26.56 -10.20 3.58
C PRO A 283 25.85 -9.67 4.83
N ILE A 284 25.95 -8.37 5.12
CA ILE A 284 25.42 -7.77 6.34
C ILE A 284 24.62 -6.50 5.98
N PRO A 285 23.31 -6.64 5.67
CA PRO A 285 22.41 -5.50 5.52
C PRO A 285 22.52 -4.52 6.69
N GLY A 286 22.76 -3.24 6.37
CA GLY A 286 22.95 -2.17 7.34
C GLY A 286 24.41 -1.78 7.60
N LEU A 287 25.39 -2.64 7.27
CA LEU A 287 26.81 -2.32 7.45
C LEU A 287 27.24 -1.15 6.54
N GLY A 288 26.78 -1.11 5.29
CA GLY A 288 27.10 -0.01 4.37
C GLY A 288 26.57 1.34 4.86
N GLN A 289 25.33 1.36 5.37
CA GLN A 289 24.72 2.55 5.97
C GLN A 289 25.47 2.99 7.23
N LEU A 290 25.93 2.04 8.05
CA LEU A 290 26.73 2.32 9.24
C LEU A 290 28.05 3.00 8.86
N LEU A 291 28.78 2.42 7.89
CA LEU A 291 30.05 2.96 7.38
C LEU A 291 29.89 4.31 6.67
N ASN A 292 28.72 4.58 6.08
CA ASN A 292 28.37 5.88 5.50
C ASN A 292 27.85 6.90 6.54
N GLY A 293 27.82 6.56 7.83
CA GLY A 293 27.41 7.46 8.93
C GLY A 293 25.90 7.61 9.12
N GLN A 294 25.08 6.74 8.52
CA GLN A 294 23.62 6.76 8.62
C GLN A 294 23.10 5.76 9.66
N LEU A 295 23.32 6.07 10.95
CA LEU A 295 23.06 5.16 12.08
C LEU A 295 21.61 4.61 12.14
N VAL A 296 20.61 5.48 11.94
CA VAL A 296 19.20 5.06 12.04
C VAL A 296 18.83 4.11 10.89
N LYS A 297 19.29 4.41 9.67
CA LYS A 297 19.09 3.50 8.51
C LYS A 297 19.82 2.18 8.72
N ALA A 298 21.04 2.22 9.24
CA ALA A 298 21.80 1.02 9.58
C ALA A 298 21.01 0.13 10.54
N GLY A 299 20.49 0.70 11.63
CA GLY A 299 19.64 -0.01 12.60
C GLY A 299 18.43 -0.69 11.96
N LEU A 300 17.73 0.01 11.06
CA LEU A 300 16.58 -0.56 10.34
C LEU A 300 16.99 -1.73 9.44
N PHE A 301 18.09 -1.60 8.68
CA PHE A 301 18.57 -2.67 7.81
C PHE A 301 19.22 -3.82 8.60
N PHE A 302 19.74 -3.60 9.81
CA PHE A 302 20.18 -4.70 10.67
C PHE A 302 19.03 -5.62 11.09
N LEU A 303 17.78 -5.15 11.12
CA LEU A 303 16.63 -6.04 11.28
C LEU A 303 16.51 -7.05 10.12
N ALA A 304 16.88 -6.65 8.90
CA ALA A 304 16.95 -7.57 7.76
C ALA A 304 18.09 -8.59 7.92
N THR A 305 19.23 -8.19 8.49
CA THR A 305 20.31 -9.12 8.87
C THR A 305 19.79 -10.15 9.88
N LEU A 306 19.13 -9.71 10.95
CA LEU A 306 18.54 -10.61 11.96
C LEU A 306 17.52 -11.56 11.32
N PHE A 307 16.61 -11.06 10.50
CA PHE A 307 15.65 -11.89 9.79
C PHE A 307 16.34 -12.94 8.90
N THR A 308 17.36 -12.53 8.14
CA THR A 308 18.07 -13.41 7.21
C THR A 308 18.76 -14.55 7.95
N TYR A 309 19.54 -14.25 8.98
CA TYR A 309 20.39 -15.23 9.65
C TYR A 309 19.71 -15.98 10.79
N LEU A 310 18.70 -15.41 11.43
CA LEU A 310 17.99 -16.07 12.55
C LEU A 310 16.69 -16.75 12.12
N ILE A 311 16.09 -16.37 10.99
CA ILE A 311 14.82 -16.92 10.52
C ILE A 311 15.00 -17.61 9.17
N ALA A 312 15.35 -16.86 8.12
CA ALA A 312 15.31 -17.38 6.76
C ALA A 312 16.31 -18.52 6.52
N ILE A 313 17.61 -18.32 6.83
CA ILE A 313 18.64 -19.34 6.61
C ILE A 313 18.41 -20.59 7.48
N PRO A 314 18.16 -20.49 8.81
CA PRO A 314 17.86 -21.66 9.62
C PRO A 314 16.66 -22.46 9.09
N TYR A 315 15.57 -21.79 8.74
CA TYR A 315 14.37 -22.44 8.18
C TYR A 315 14.65 -23.11 6.83
N VAL A 316 15.47 -22.49 5.98
CA VAL A 316 15.94 -23.09 4.72
C VAL A 316 16.73 -24.39 4.95
N LEU A 317 17.51 -24.43 6.02
CA LEU A 317 18.33 -25.59 6.40
C LEU A 317 17.56 -26.68 7.17
N GLY A 318 16.27 -26.50 7.45
CA GLY A 318 15.48 -27.49 8.17
C GLY A 318 15.20 -27.15 9.65
N TYR A 319 15.78 -26.08 10.19
CA TYR A 319 15.62 -25.70 11.59
C TYR A 319 14.33 -24.90 11.81
N GLY A 320 13.50 -25.35 12.74
CA GLY A 320 12.18 -24.74 13.00
C GLY A 320 11.07 -25.24 12.07
N ASN A 321 11.36 -26.16 11.16
CA ASN A 321 10.37 -26.93 10.42
C ASN A 321 9.69 -27.97 11.33
N TYR A 322 8.45 -28.33 10.99
CA TYR A 322 7.62 -29.29 11.69
C TYR A 322 8.08 -30.74 11.47
N GLN A 323 8.34 -31.17 10.22
CA GLN A 323 8.86 -32.53 9.93
C GLN A 323 10.32 -32.54 9.49
N GLY A 324 10.92 -31.36 9.26
CA GLY A 324 12.34 -31.19 8.99
C GLY A 324 12.71 -31.49 7.54
N ASN A 325 13.54 -30.62 6.96
CA ASN A 325 14.32 -30.71 5.69
C ASN A 325 14.30 -29.42 4.85
N GLY A 326 13.59 -28.37 5.29
CA GLY A 326 13.64 -27.04 4.65
C GLY A 326 13.48 -27.11 3.13
N ILE A 327 14.40 -26.52 2.37
CA ILE A 327 14.37 -26.59 0.89
C ILE A 327 14.63 -28.02 0.37
N ALA A 328 15.47 -28.81 1.04
CA ALA A 328 15.78 -30.19 0.61
C ALA A 328 14.53 -31.09 0.64
N GLY A 329 13.53 -30.76 1.46
CA GLY A 329 12.24 -31.47 1.51
C GLY A 329 11.46 -31.44 0.18
N LEU A 330 11.70 -30.44 -0.68
CA LEU A 330 11.11 -30.40 -2.03
C LEU A 330 11.67 -31.46 -2.96
N ILE A 331 12.93 -31.85 -2.76
CA ILE A 331 13.58 -32.83 -3.62
C ILE A 331 13.11 -34.22 -3.23
N THR A 332 13.19 -34.54 -1.93
CA THR A 332 12.94 -35.90 -1.43
C THR A 332 11.46 -36.20 -1.20
N LEU A 333 10.58 -35.21 -0.99
CA LEU A 333 9.16 -35.43 -0.66
C LEU A 333 8.93 -36.52 0.39
N ALA A 334 9.73 -36.53 1.46
CA ALA A 334 9.68 -37.54 2.52
C ALA A 334 10.04 -38.98 2.09
N GLU A 335 10.76 -39.14 0.97
CA GLU A 335 11.40 -40.39 0.57
C GLU A 335 12.39 -40.85 1.65
N GLY A 336 12.27 -42.10 2.10
CA GLY A 336 13.07 -42.65 3.21
C GLY A 336 12.75 -42.09 4.60
N ALA A 337 11.84 -41.13 4.72
CA ALA A 337 11.44 -40.53 6.01
C ALA A 337 10.51 -41.47 6.82
N ARG A 338 10.19 -41.10 8.07
CA ARG A 338 9.37 -41.92 8.98
C ARG A 338 7.98 -42.17 8.37
N ARG A 339 7.29 -43.21 8.86
CA ARG A 339 5.95 -43.59 8.35
C ARG A 339 4.88 -42.51 8.60
N ILE A 340 5.07 -41.69 9.63
CA ILE A 340 4.19 -40.57 9.99
C ILE A 340 4.45 -39.31 9.15
N ASP A 341 5.55 -39.27 8.40
CA ASP A 341 5.94 -38.11 7.61
C ASP A 341 5.15 -38.06 6.30
N LYS A 342 4.68 -36.86 5.95
CA LYS A 342 3.80 -36.65 4.80
C LYS A 342 4.52 -35.84 3.73
N SER A 343 4.52 -36.33 2.49
CA SER A 343 5.14 -35.64 1.35
C SER A 343 4.61 -34.22 1.14
N LEU A 344 3.32 -33.99 1.41
CA LEU A 344 2.68 -32.67 1.30
C LEU A 344 3.25 -31.65 2.30
N ILE A 345 3.59 -32.07 3.52
CA ILE A 345 4.17 -31.17 4.53
C ILE A 345 5.57 -30.74 4.08
N PHE A 346 6.40 -31.68 3.66
CA PHE A 346 7.75 -31.39 3.13
C PHE A 346 7.71 -30.41 1.96
N MET A 347 6.72 -30.57 1.08
CA MET A 347 6.50 -29.64 -0.04
C MET A 347 6.15 -28.23 0.45
N ILE A 348 5.17 -28.09 1.34
CA ILE A 348 4.74 -26.78 1.85
C ILE A 348 5.88 -26.09 2.60
N GLU A 349 6.61 -26.81 3.45
CA GLU A 349 7.72 -26.26 4.22
C GLU A 349 8.87 -25.81 3.33
N GLY A 350 9.21 -26.57 2.29
CA GLY A 350 10.23 -26.13 1.34
C GLY A 350 9.78 -24.96 0.47
N ILE A 351 8.49 -24.86 0.12
CA ILE A 351 7.93 -23.67 -0.54
C ILE A 351 8.09 -22.44 0.36
N ILE A 352 7.71 -22.54 1.64
CA ILE A 352 7.86 -21.45 2.61
C ILE A 352 9.33 -21.05 2.72
N ALA A 353 10.24 -22.02 2.77
CA ALA A 353 11.67 -21.77 2.81
C ALA A 353 12.18 -20.98 1.59
N ILE A 354 11.72 -21.32 0.38
CA ILE A 354 12.03 -20.56 -0.84
C ILE A 354 11.52 -19.12 -0.72
N PHE A 355 10.28 -18.90 -0.26
CA PHE A 355 9.74 -17.55 -0.11
C PHE A 355 10.47 -16.72 0.95
N LEU A 356 10.83 -17.32 2.09
CA LEU A 356 11.64 -16.64 3.10
C LEU A 356 13.02 -16.28 2.56
N LEU A 357 13.64 -17.16 1.76
CA LEU A 357 14.93 -16.90 1.12
C LEU A 357 14.83 -15.77 0.09
N ILE A 358 13.83 -15.80 -0.80
CA ILE A 358 13.59 -14.73 -1.78
C ILE A 358 13.37 -13.40 -1.05
N PHE A 359 12.57 -13.40 0.02
CA PHE A 359 12.32 -12.19 0.80
C PHE A 359 13.61 -11.67 1.46
N ALA A 360 14.44 -12.54 2.02
CA ALA A 360 15.76 -12.16 2.54
C ALA A 360 16.66 -11.55 1.44
N VAL A 361 16.70 -12.15 0.25
CA VAL A 361 17.45 -11.64 -0.90
C VAL A 361 16.95 -10.24 -1.33
N VAL A 362 15.63 -10.03 -1.36
CA VAL A 362 15.04 -8.71 -1.65
C VAL A 362 15.48 -7.68 -0.61
N LEU A 363 15.45 -8.01 0.68
CA LEU A 363 15.89 -7.09 1.73
C LEU A 363 17.39 -6.76 1.64
N ILE A 364 18.23 -7.76 1.35
CA ILE A 364 19.67 -7.57 1.08
C ILE A 364 19.86 -6.64 -0.12
N PHE A 365 19.13 -6.87 -1.21
CA PHE A 365 19.20 -6.04 -2.41
C PHE A 365 18.77 -4.60 -2.16
N LEU A 366 17.70 -4.37 -1.40
CA LEU A 366 17.24 -3.03 -1.02
C LEU A 366 18.28 -2.30 -0.16
N SER A 367 18.88 -2.99 0.82
CA SER A 367 19.95 -2.45 1.65
C SER A 367 21.19 -2.10 0.83
N PHE A 368 21.62 -3.00 -0.05
CA PHE A 368 22.74 -2.79 -0.96
C PHE A 368 22.50 -1.61 -1.91
N ARG A 369 21.31 -1.52 -2.51
CA ARG A 369 20.95 -0.43 -3.43
C ARG A 369 20.95 0.94 -2.74
N ASP A 370 20.45 1.03 -1.51
CA ASP A 370 20.50 2.26 -0.72
C ASP A 370 21.96 2.65 -0.39
N ALA A 371 22.77 1.71 0.11
CA ALA A 371 24.18 1.95 0.40
C ALA A 371 24.96 2.39 -0.85
N LEU A 372 24.73 1.73 -1.98
CA LEU A 372 25.36 2.02 -3.27
C LEU A 372 24.99 3.41 -3.79
N GLY A 373 23.72 3.79 -3.68
CA GLY A 373 23.25 5.11 -4.08
C GLY A 373 23.91 6.22 -3.26
N VAL A 374 23.99 6.04 -1.94
CA VAL A 374 24.61 7.00 -1.03
C VAL A 374 26.11 7.12 -1.29
N GLU A 375 26.83 5.99 -1.39
CA GLU A 375 28.28 6.00 -1.56
C GLU A 375 28.68 6.57 -2.93
N LYS A 376 27.97 6.21 -4.01
CA LYS A 376 28.16 6.85 -5.33
C LYS A 376 27.87 8.35 -5.29
N GLY A 377 26.86 8.77 -4.52
CA GLY A 377 26.57 10.19 -4.27
C GLY A 377 27.75 10.87 -3.59
N MET A 378 28.29 10.30 -2.52
CA MET A 378 29.45 10.84 -1.79
C MET A 378 30.69 10.94 -2.66
N ILE A 379 30.97 9.95 -3.53
CA ILE A 379 32.08 10.00 -4.50
C ILE A 379 31.95 11.22 -5.44
N ARG A 380 30.72 11.58 -5.83
CA ARG A 380 30.43 12.74 -6.68
C ARG A 380 30.48 14.08 -5.94
N GLY A 381 30.35 14.07 -4.61
CA GLY A 381 30.26 15.29 -3.80
C GLY A 381 28.99 15.43 -2.98
N VAL A 382 28.02 14.52 -3.11
CA VAL A 382 26.73 14.62 -2.42
C VAL A 382 26.83 14.08 -1.00
N ARG A 383 26.42 14.87 -0.01
CA ARG A 383 26.41 14.44 1.40
C ARG A 383 25.36 13.35 1.65
N PRO A 384 25.65 12.39 2.54
CA PRO A 384 24.63 11.46 3.00
C PRO A 384 23.53 12.23 3.73
N GLY A 385 22.28 11.99 3.34
CA GLY A 385 21.13 12.63 3.96
C GLY A 385 21.02 12.23 5.43
N ASN A 386 20.67 13.20 6.28
CA ASN A 386 20.46 12.95 7.70
C ASN A 386 19.11 12.24 7.95
N TRP A 387 18.82 11.92 9.22
CA TRP A 387 17.56 11.27 9.58
C TRP A 387 16.33 12.13 9.27
N PHE A 388 16.43 13.46 9.42
CA PHE A 388 15.35 14.38 9.10
C PHE A 388 15.01 14.32 7.61
N GLU A 389 15.99 14.44 6.72
CA GLU A 389 15.85 14.33 5.27
C GLU A 389 15.26 12.96 4.87
N THR A 390 15.76 11.87 5.48
CA THR A 390 15.26 10.52 5.23
C THR A 390 13.79 10.39 5.62
N ARG A 391 13.43 10.86 6.82
CA ARG A 391 12.05 10.78 7.33
C ARG A 391 11.10 11.64 6.50
N THR A 392 11.51 12.83 6.10
CA THR A 392 10.71 13.72 5.25
C THR A 392 10.47 13.07 3.89
N LYS A 393 11.52 12.55 3.24
CA LYS A 393 11.40 11.85 1.96
C LYS A 393 10.49 10.62 2.03
N VAL A 394 10.63 9.80 3.08
CA VAL A 394 9.75 8.65 3.31
C VAL A 394 8.31 9.10 3.60
N GLY A 395 8.11 10.23 4.27
CA GLY A 395 6.77 10.77 4.55
C GLY A 395 6.06 11.36 3.32
N GLU A 396 6.80 12.01 2.43
CA GLU A 396 6.25 12.68 1.24
C GLU A 396 6.11 11.73 0.04
N GLU A 397 7.16 10.97 -0.27
CA GLU A 397 7.19 10.07 -1.43
C GLU A 397 6.91 8.60 -1.04
N GLY A 398 7.33 8.19 0.15
CA GLY A 398 7.34 6.79 0.59
C GLY A 398 6.09 6.31 1.33
N PHE A 399 5.19 7.21 1.74
CA PHE A 399 4.10 6.90 2.66
C PHE A 399 3.12 5.85 2.11
N PRO A 400 2.65 5.92 0.83
CA PRO A 400 1.76 4.89 0.28
C PRO A 400 2.39 3.49 0.29
N TYR A 401 3.70 3.39 0.04
CA TYR A 401 4.43 2.12 0.05
C TYR A 401 4.58 1.57 1.47
N MET A 402 4.88 2.44 2.45
CA MET A 402 5.08 2.02 3.84
C MET A 402 3.78 1.49 4.46
N VAL A 403 2.64 2.14 4.18
CA VAL A 403 1.33 1.73 4.71
C VAL A 403 0.82 0.45 4.03
N SER A 404 1.11 0.26 2.74
CA SER A 404 0.70 -0.94 1.99
C SER A 404 1.61 -2.15 2.23
N LEU A 405 2.86 -1.96 2.66
CA LEU A 405 3.84 -3.03 2.82
C LEU A 405 3.36 -4.20 3.70
N PRO A 406 2.78 -3.99 4.91
CA PRO A 406 2.36 -5.11 5.75
C PRO A 406 1.25 -5.96 5.09
N ALA A 407 0.27 -5.30 4.47
CA ALA A 407 -0.80 -5.99 3.75
C ALA A 407 -0.25 -6.75 2.54
N LEU A 408 0.66 -6.12 1.78
CA LEU A 408 1.31 -6.76 0.63
C LEU A 408 2.10 -8.00 1.05
N LEU A 409 2.85 -7.93 2.16
CA LEU A 409 3.60 -9.09 2.67
C LEU A 409 2.66 -10.24 3.01
N VAL A 410 1.60 -9.98 3.78
CA VAL A 410 0.61 -11.00 4.14
C VAL A 410 -0.05 -11.61 2.90
N ILE A 411 -0.45 -10.76 1.95
CA ILE A 411 -1.07 -11.22 0.69
C ILE A 411 -0.10 -12.09 -0.11
N VAL A 412 1.17 -11.67 -0.26
CA VAL A 412 2.19 -12.43 -1.00
C VAL A 412 2.37 -13.82 -0.40
N PHE A 413 2.51 -13.95 0.93
CA PHE A 413 2.66 -15.27 1.55
C PHE A 413 1.39 -16.12 1.49
N ILE A 414 0.22 -15.55 1.82
CA ILE A 414 -1.05 -16.29 1.85
C ILE A 414 -1.48 -16.73 0.45
N VAL A 415 -1.18 -15.95 -0.58
CA VAL A 415 -1.59 -16.27 -1.97
C VAL A 415 -0.56 -17.13 -2.68
N LEU A 416 0.73 -16.78 -2.60
CA LEU A 416 1.75 -17.48 -3.40
C LEU A 416 2.08 -18.87 -2.87
N VAL A 417 1.96 -19.13 -1.55
CA VAL A 417 2.24 -20.47 -0.99
C VAL A 417 1.23 -21.50 -1.53
N PRO A 418 -0.10 -21.33 -1.42
CA PRO A 418 -1.07 -22.27 -2.00
C PRO A 418 -0.94 -22.42 -3.52
N ILE A 419 -0.67 -21.33 -4.25
CA ILE A 419 -0.46 -21.38 -5.70
C ILE A 419 0.76 -22.25 -6.03
N SER A 420 1.88 -22.03 -5.34
CA SER A 420 3.10 -22.81 -5.52
C SER A 420 2.87 -24.28 -5.17
N THR A 421 2.12 -24.57 -4.11
CA THR A 421 1.75 -25.94 -3.73
C THR A 421 0.91 -26.59 -4.82
N ALA A 422 -0.10 -25.90 -5.37
CA ALA A 422 -0.91 -26.43 -6.47
C ALA A 422 -0.06 -26.69 -7.73
N ILE A 423 0.86 -25.78 -8.06
CA ILE A 423 1.79 -25.97 -9.18
C ILE A 423 2.65 -27.20 -8.92
N LEU A 424 3.31 -27.31 -7.77
CA LEU A 424 4.18 -28.46 -7.49
C LEU A 424 3.41 -29.78 -7.42
N LEU A 425 2.24 -29.80 -6.79
CA LEU A 425 1.38 -30.98 -6.69
C LEU A 425 0.91 -31.49 -8.05
N SER A 426 0.78 -30.62 -9.05
CA SER A 426 0.46 -31.03 -10.41
C SER A 426 1.53 -31.90 -11.09
N PHE A 427 2.77 -31.86 -10.60
CA PHE A 427 3.89 -32.69 -11.07
C PHE A 427 4.14 -33.94 -10.21
N THR A 428 3.26 -34.24 -9.24
CA THR A 428 3.39 -35.42 -8.35
C THR A 428 2.36 -36.50 -8.63
N GLY A 429 2.59 -37.69 -8.07
CA GLY A 429 1.69 -38.84 -8.14
C GLY A 429 0.75 -38.95 -6.94
N MET A 430 0.23 -37.82 -6.41
CA MET A 430 -0.72 -37.86 -5.30
C MET A 430 -2.10 -38.31 -5.79
N ASP A 431 -2.40 -39.59 -5.59
CA ASP A 431 -3.63 -40.27 -5.97
C ASP A 431 -4.32 -40.92 -4.75
N PRO A 432 -5.53 -41.49 -4.87
CA PRO A 432 -6.26 -42.06 -3.72
C PRO A 432 -5.51 -43.17 -2.97
N GLN A 433 -4.61 -43.89 -3.64
CA GLN A 433 -3.81 -44.95 -3.05
C GLN A 433 -2.54 -44.39 -2.38
N ASN A 434 -2.03 -43.25 -2.87
CA ASN A 434 -0.77 -42.63 -2.48
C ASN A 434 -0.96 -41.25 -1.79
N GLN A 435 -1.93 -41.13 -0.88
CA GLN A 435 -2.25 -39.86 -0.21
C GLN A 435 -1.17 -39.35 0.76
N SER A 436 -0.47 -40.25 1.46
CA SER A 436 0.49 -39.86 2.49
C SER A 436 1.91 -39.67 1.93
N LYS A 437 2.31 -40.56 1.02
CA LYS A 437 3.61 -40.54 0.36
C LYS A 437 3.42 -40.66 -1.13
N PHE A 438 3.93 -39.68 -1.88
CA PHE A 438 3.80 -39.64 -3.33
C PHE A 438 5.11 -39.18 -3.98
N PRO A 439 5.52 -39.78 -5.10
CA PRO A 439 6.72 -39.38 -5.82
C PRO A 439 6.44 -38.21 -6.78
N TRP A 440 7.51 -37.63 -7.29
CA TRP A 440 7.46 -36.80 -8.49
C TRP A 440 7.18 -37.69 -9.72
N VAL A 441 6.21 -37.29 -10.54
CA VAL A 441 5.85 -37.98 -11.80
C VAL A 441 6.11 -37.11 -13.04
N GLY A 442 6.63 -35.88 -12.84
CA GLY A 442 6.91 -34.94 -13.91
C GLY A 442 5.64 -34.54 -14.66
N ILE A 443 5.66 -34.59 -15.99
CA ILE A 443 4.56 -34.11 -16.84
C ILE A 443 3.44 -35.14 -17.10
N GLN A 444 3.46 -36.30 -16.43
CA GLN A 444 2.53 -37.40 -16.69
C GLN A 444 1.06 -36.98 -16.55
N ASN A 445 0.72 -36.21 -15.52
CA ASN A 445 -0.66 -35.71 -15.32
C ASN A 445 -1.14 -34.85 -16.49
N TYR A 446 -0.27 -33.99 -17.02
CA TYR A 446 -0.57 -33.17 -18.20
C TYR A 446 -0.73 -34.02 -19.46
N ALA A 447 0.12 -35.03 -19.65
CA ALA A 447 0.02 -35.96 -20.78
C ALA A 447 -1.29 -36.77 -20.74
N LEU A 448 -1.76 -37.17 -19.56
CA LEU A 448 -3.04 -37.86 -19.38
C LEU A 448 -4.22 -36.97 -19.77
N ILE A 449 -4.22 -35.70 -19.34
CA ILE A 449 -5.25 -34.72 -19.69
C ILE A 449 -5.24 -34.46 -21.20
N ALA A 450 -4.07 -34.12 -21.76
CA ALA A 450 -3.93 -33.78 -23.18
C ALA A 450 -4.24 -34.95 -24.12
N GLY A 451 -3.92 -36.19 -23.71
CA GLY A 451 -4.24 -37.39 -24.46
C GLY A 451 -5.69 -37.84 -24.35
N GLY A 452 -6.51 -37.18 -23.51
CA GLY A 452 -7.87 -37.65 -23.19
C GLY A 452 -7.89 -39.05 -22.58
N ARG A 453 -6.79 -39.47 -21.95
CA ARG A 453 -6.59 -40.83 -21.43
C ARG A 453 -6.96 -40.91 -19.95
N GLY A 454 -7.39 -42.09 -19.53
CA GLY A 454 -7.84 -42.33 -18.16
C GLY A 454 -9.21 -41.71 -17.86
N LEU A 455 -9.72 -42.00 -16.66
CA LEU A 455 -11.04 -41.59 -16.22
C LEU A 455 -11.21 -40.05 -16.15
N ALA A 456 -10.13 -39.32 -15.87
CA ALA A 456 -10.18 -37.86 -15.78
C ALA A 456 -10.00 -37.14 -17.12
N GLY A 457 -9.09 -37.62 -17.99
CA GLY A 457 -8.81 -36.97 -19.28
C GLY A 457 -9.97 -37.05 -20.27
N LYS A 458 -10.70 -38.17 -20.29
CA LYS A 458 -11.88 -38.35 -21.18
C LYS A 458 -13.02 -37.39 -20.82
N VAL A 459 -13.21 -37.16 -19.53
CA VAL A 459 -14.30 -36.33 -18.98
C VAL A 459 -13.98 -34.83 -19.07
N PHE A 460 -12.69 -34.47 -18.99
CA PHE A 460 -12.22 -33.07 -19.03
C PHE A 460 -12.76 -32.28 -20.23
N TYR A 461 -12.63 -32.78 -21.46
CA TYR A 461 -13.03 -32.03 -22.67
C TYR A 461 -14.53 -31.78 -22.75
N SER A 462 -15.36 -32.75 -22.32
CA SER A 462 -16.81 -32.58 -22.28
C SER A 462 -17.23 -31.52 -21.26
N ILE A 463 -16.61 -31.50 -20.09
CA ILE A 463 -16.85 -30.49 -19.06
C ILE A 463 -16.29 -29.13 -19.48
N PHE A 464 -15.13 -29.09 -20.13
CA PHE A 464 -14.53 -27.87 -20.66
C PHE A 464 -15.46 -27.21 -21.68
N GLY A 465 -15.95 -27.98 -22.67
CA GLY A 465 -16.89 -27.48 -23.67
C GLY A 465 -18.18 -26.93 -23.04
N TRP A 466 -18.73 -27.64 -22.05
CA TRP A 466 -19.87 -27.13 -21.28
C TRP A 466 -19.51 -25.88 -20.48
N THR A 467 -18.35 -25.81 -19.84
CA THR A 467 -17.91 -24.64 -19.05
C THR A 467 -17.79 -23.40 -19.92
N VAL A 468 -17.23 -23.51 -21.13
CA VAL A 468 -17.16 -22.41 -22.09
C VAL A 468 -18.58 -21.96 -22.49
N LEU A 469 -19.45 -22.91 -22.86
CA LEU A 469 -20.82 -22.60 -23.27
C LEU A 469 -21.63 -21.97 -22.13
N TRP A 470 -21.55 -22.54 -20.93
CA TRP A 470 -22.11 -22.01 -19.68
C TRP A 470 -21.67 -20.56 -19.46
N THR A 471 -20.36 -20.32 -19.51
CA THR A 471 -19.78 -19.00 -19.24
C THR A 471 -20.27 -17.98 -20.26
N LEU A 472 -20.27 -18.33 -21.55
CA LEU A 472 -20.73 -17.46 -22.62
C LEU A 472 -22.22 -17.14 -22.48
N LEU A 473 -23.07 -18.16 -22.31
CA LEU A 473 -24.53 -17.98 -22.25
C LEU A 473 -24.95 -17.24 -20.97
N SER A 474 -24.49 -17.69 -19.80
CA SER A 474 -24.88 -17.11 -18.51
C SER A 474 -24.37 -15.67 -18.35
N THR A 475 -23.12 -15.41 -18.73
CA THR A 475 -22.53 -14.06 -18.61
C THR A 475 -23.15 -13.11 -19.63
N THR A 476 -23.31 -13.53 -20.89
CA THR A 476 -23.93 -12.68 -21.92
C THR A 476 -25.36 -12.34 -21.55
N LEU A 477 -26.12 -13.31 -21.00
CA LEU A 477 -27.47 -13.07 -20.52
C LEU A 477 -27.49 -12.07 -19.35
N ALA A 478 -26.61 -12.24 -18.36
CA ALA A 478 -26.48 -11.29 -17.24
C ALA A 478 -26.13 -9.88 -17.73
N ILE A 479 -25.19 -9.77 -18.67
CA ILE A 479 -24.77 -8.49 -19.26
C ILE A 479 -25.95 -7.84 -19.98
N PHE A 480 -26.60 -8.60 -20.87
CA PHE A 480 -27.73 -8.12 -21.64
C PHE A 480 -28.87 -7.62 -20.73
N LEU A 481 -29.29 -8.43 -19.75
CA LEU A 481 -30.36 -8.07 -18.83
C LEU A 481 -29.98 -6.86 -17.98
N GLY A 482 -28.80 -6.86 -17.36
CA GLY A 482 -28.37 -5.76 -16.50
C GLY A 482 -28.24 -4.44 -17.25
N PHE A 483 -27.70 -4.49 -18.47
CA PHE A 483 -27.57 -3.33 -19.34
C PHE A 483 -28.92 -2.82 -19.84
N ALA A 484 -29.82 -3.71 -20.28
CA ALA A 484 -31.18 -3.34 -20.67
C ALA A 484 -31.94 -2.69 -19.51
N LEU A 485 -31.86 -3.26 -18.31
CA LEU A 485 -32.46 -2.68 -17.10
C LEU A 485 -31.85 -1.32 -16.77
N ALA A 486 -30.54 -1.12 -16.97
CA ALA A 486 -29.86 0.14 -16.71
C ALA A 486 -30.33 1.23 -17.68
N LEU A 487 -30.47 0.92 -18.98
CA LEU A 487 -31.03 1.85 -19.96
C LEU A 487 -32.47 2.23 -19.61
N ILE A 488 -33.30 1.27 -19.23
CA ILE A 488 -34.70 1.53 -18.85
C ILE A 488 -34.75 2.41 -17.60
N ALA A 489 -34.01 2.06 -16.54
CA ALA A 489 -34.08 2.78 -15.27
C ALA A 489 -33.49 4.20 -15.33
N ASN A 490 -32.59 4.49 -16.28
CA ASN A 490 -32.03 5.82 -16.46
C ASN A 490 -32.85 6.70 -17.43
N ASN A 491 -33.78 6.14 -18.20
CA ASN A 491 -34.66 6.91 -19.07
C ASN A 491 -35.57 7.89 -18.29
N GLU A 492 -35.59 9.17 -18.68
CA GLU A 492 -36.39 10.25 -18.07
C GLU A 492 -37.89 9.96 -18.00
N ARG A 493 -38.43 9.18 -18.95
CA ARG A 493 -39.86 8.87 -19.02
C ARG A 493 -40.36 7.93 -17.92
N ILE A 494 -39.44 7.20 -17.26
CA ILE A 494 -39.81 6.26 -16.20
C ILE A 494 -40.10 7.01 -14.91
N ARG A 495 -41.35 6.94 -14.44
CA ARG A 495 -41.77 7.42 -13.12
C ARG A 495 -41.49 6.36 -12.06
N GLY A 496 -41.14 6.78 -10.84
CA GLY A 496 -40.84 5.85 -9.74
C GLY A 496 -39.48 5.14 -9.83
N LYS A 497 -38.48 5.75 -10.49
CA LYS A 497 -37.13 5.17 -10.70
C LYS A 497 -36.49 4.58 -9.44
N ALA A 498 -36.71 5.19 -8.27
CA ALA A 498 -36.17 4.72 -7.00
C ALA A 498 -36.70 3.32 -6.62
N PHE A 499 -37.99 3.05 -6.83
CA PHE A 499 -38.59 1.73 -6.55
C PHE A 499 -38.00 0.66 -7.47
N PHE A 500 -37.98 0.91 -8.78
CA PHE A 500 -37.42 -0.03 -9.74
C PHE A 500 -35.93 -0.30 -9.52
N ARG A 501 -35.14 0.73 -9.18
CA ARG A 501 -33.72 0.57 -8.82
C ARG A 501 -33.54 -0.36 -7.62
N ILE A 502 -34.38 -0.23 -6.58
CA ILE A 502 -34.34 -1.13 -5.42
C ILE A 502 -34.64 -2.56 -5.87
N VAL A 503 -35.74 -2.77 -6.60
CA VAL A 503 -36.16 -4.11 -7.07
C VAL A 503 -35.08 -4.78 -7.91
N TYR A 504 -34.45 -4.05 -8.84
CA TYR A 504 -33.40 -4.61 -9.71
C TYR A 504 -32.09 -4.90 -8.98
N LEU A 505 -31.84 -4.26 -7.83
CA LEU A 505 -30.67 -4.53 -6.99
C LEU A 505 -30.90 -5.65 -5.97
N LEU A 506 -32.15 -6.03 -5.69
CA LEU A 506 -32.49 -7.08 -4.71
C LEU A 506 -31.74 -8.40 -4.93
N PRO A 507 -31.60 -8.94 -6.16
CA PRO A 507 -30.91 -10.22 -6.37
C PRO A 507 -29.45 -10.22 -5.88
N TRP A 508 -28.77 -9.08 -5.93
CA TRP A 508 -27.41 -8.91 -5.42
C TRP A 508 -27.37 -8.53 -3.93
N ALA A 509 -28.41 -7.87 -3.42
CA ALA A 509 -28.51 -7.50 -2.01
C ALA A 509 -28.72 -8.72 -1.09
N VAL A 510 -29.37 -9.77 -1.59
CA VAL A 510 -29.56 -11.04 -0.86
C VAL A 510 -28.35 -11.95 -1.10
N PRO A 511 -27.78 -12.59 -0.05
CA PRO A 511 -26.68 -13.52 -0.22
C PRO A 511 -27.00 -14.63 -1.23
N ALA A 512 -26.16 -14.78 -2.26
CA ALA A 512 -26.43 -15.67 -3.39
C ALA A 512 -26.65 -17.13 -2.96
N PHE A 513 -25.94 -17.63 -1.95
CA PHE A 513 -26.07 -19.02 -1.51
C PHE A 513 -27.48 -19.35 -1.01
N ILE A 514 -28.13 -18.44 -0.26
CA ILE A 514 -29.50 -18.62 0.23
C ILE A 514 -30.45 -18.70 -0.96
N THR A 515 -30.29 -17.75 -1.89
CA THR A 515 -31.10 -17.65 -3.09
C THR A 515 -31.00 -18.91 -3.94
N ILE A 516 -29.79 -19.41 -4.20
CA ILE A 516 -29.56 -20.63 -5.00
C ILE A 516 -30.20 -21.86 -4.32
N MET A 517 -29.99 -22.02 -3.02
CA MET A 517 -30.60 -23.13 -2.26
C MET A 517 -32.12 -23.04 -2.25
N PHE A 518 -32.67 -21.83 -2.14
CA PHE A 518 -34.11 -21.61 -2.20
C PHE A 518 -34.68 -22.04 -3.55
N PHE A 519 -34.08 -21.61 -4.67
CA PHE A 519 -34.47 -22.08 -6.00
C PHE A 519 -34.29 -23.60 -6.16
N SER A 520 -33.23 -24.20 -5.60
CA SER A 520 -33.05 -25.66 -5.60
C SER A 520 -34.23 -26.41 -4.96
N ILE A 521 -34.76 -25.88 -3.85
CA ILE A 521 -35.93 -26.45 -3.18
C ILE A 521 -37.18 -26.23 -4.04
N MET A 522 -37.38 -25.03 -4.57
CA MET A 522 -38.53 -24.72 -5.42
C MET A 522 -38.59 -25.53 -6.71
N PHE A 523 -37.45 -25.90 -7.29
CA PHE A 523 -37.33 -26.76 -8.47
C PHE A 523 -37.22 -28.26 -8.13
N SER A 524 -37.40 -28.65 -6.86
CA SER A 524 -37.52 -30.07 -6.51
C SER A 524 -38.80 -30.66 -7.10
N PRO A 525 -38.92 -31.99 -7.23
CA PRO A 525 -40.08 -32.61 -7.88
C PRO A 525 -41.41 -32.09 -7.33
N ASN A 526 -41.58 -32.00 -6.00
CA ASN A 526 -42.77 -31.46 -5.34
C ASN A 526 -42.61 -29.99 -4.91
N GLY A 527 -41.78 -29.23 -5.64
CA GLY A 527 -41.50 -27.84 -5.36
C GLY A 527 -42.49 -26.92 -6.07
N ILE A 528 -42.75 -25.76 -5.46
CA ILE A 528 -43.75 -24.83 -5.95
C ILE A 528 -43.52 -24.33 -7.38
N LEU A 529 -42.26 -24.20 -7.84
CA LEU A 529 -42.00 -23.81 -9.23
C LEU A 529 -42.30 -24.94 -10.20
N THR A 530 -42.05 -26.20 -9.81
CA THR A 530 -42.42 -27.36 -10.61
C THR A 530 -43.93 -27.43 -10.78
N ASP A 531 -44.69 -27.23 -9.69
CA ASP A 531 -46.16 -27.24 -9.70
C ASP A 531 -46.73 -26.08 -10.56
N VAL A 532 -46.16 -24.88 -10.46
CA VAL A 532 -46.56 -23.72 -11.28
C VAL A 532 -46.27 -23.96 -12.76
N ILE A 533 -45.12 -24.54 -13.09
CA ILE A 533 -44.77 -24.88 -14.48
C ILE A 533 -45.76 -25.92 -15.02
N GLU A 534 -46.09 -26.95 -14.24
CA GLU A 534 -47.07 -27.96 -14.63
C GLU A 534 -48.44 -27.35 -14.87
N PHE A 535 -48.88 -26.44 -14.00
CA PHE A 535 -50.15 -25.71 -14.17
C PHE A 535 -50.19 -24.87 -15.45
N VAL A 536 -49.10 -24.17 -15.78
CA VAL A 536 -49.05 -23.27 -16.95
C VAL A 536 -48.88 -24.02 -18.26
N PHE A 537 -48.03 -25.06 -18.29
CA PHE A 537 -47.65 -25.76 -19.52
C PHE A 537 -48.35 -27.12 -19.70
N GLY A 538 -49.17 -27.53 -18.74
CA GLY A 538 -49.90 -28.81 -18.77
C GLY A 538 -49.01 -30.06 -18.70
N SER A 539 -47.72 -29.89 -18.41
CA SER A 539 -46.74 -30.99 -18.32
C SER A 539 -45.72 -30.73 -17.22
N ARG A 540 -45.39 -31.78 -16.47
CA ARG A 540 -44.45 -31.71 -15.35
C ARG A 540 -43.01 -31.75 -15.86
N PHE A 541 -42.27 -30.67 -15.65
CA PHE A 541 -40.86 -30.59 -16.01
C PHE A 541 -39.97 -30.99 -14.83
N GLU A 542 -39.29 -32.13 -14.94
CA GLU A 542 -38.32 -32.57 -13.93
C GLU A 542 -36.99 -31.82 -14.09
N VAL A 543 -36.98 -30.53 -13.73
CA VAL A 543 -35.85 -29.62 -13.95
C VAL A 543 -34.53 -30.15 -13.39
N LYS A 544 -34.55 -30.83 -12.23
CA LYS A 544 -33.34 -31.36 -11.58
C LYS A 544 -32.88 -32.73 -12.10
N ASN A 545 -33.76 -33.50 -12.77
CA ASN A 545 -33.45 -34.83 -13.29
C ASN A 545 -33.11 -34.81 -14.79
N ASN A 546 -33.46 -33.75 -15.50
CA ASN A 546 -33.14 -33.56 -16.91
C ASN A 546 -31.97 -32.60 -17.12
N ALA A 547 -30.90 -33.06 -17.78
CA ALA A 547 -29.68 -32.28 -17.96
C ALA A 547 -29.90 -30.96 -18.71
N MET A 548 -30.70 -30.94 -19.77
CA MET A 548 -30.95 -29.73 -20.56
C MET A 548 -31.75 -28.71 -19.73
N LEU A 549 -32.78 -29.17 -19.01
CA LEU A 549 -33.59 -28.30 -18.17
C LEU A 549 -32.77 -27.74 -17.00
N THR A 550 -31.94 -28.55 -16.34
CA THR A 550 -31.05 -28.08 -15.28
C THR A 550 -30.10 -27.00 -15.81
N ARG A 551 -29.45 -27.24 -16.95
CA ARG A 551 -28.54 -26.28 -17.60
C ARG A 551 -29.23 -24.95 -17.89
N THR A 552 -30.45 -25.01 -18.41
CA THR A 552 -31.25 -23.83 -18.75
C THR A 552 -31.65 -23.06 -17.49
N ALA A 553 -32.14 -23.75 -16.46
CA ALA A 553 -32.49 -23.13 -15.18
C ALA A 553 -31.30 -22.43 -14.52
N LEU A 554 -30.12 -23.07 -14.54
CA LEU A 554 -28.88 -22.46 -14.04
C LEU A 554 -28.50 -21.20 -14.83
N ILE A 555 -28.60 -21.21 -16.17
CA ILE A 555 -28.25 -20.06 -17.02
C ILE A 555 -29.18 -18.88 -16.70
N ILE A 556 -30.48 -19.12 -16.59
CA ILE A 556 -31.48 -18.10 -16.29
C ILE A 556 -31.24 -17.55 -14.87
N MET A 557 -31.00 -18.41 -13.90
CA MET A 557 -30.72 -18.01 -12.52
C MET A 557 -29.46 -17.15 -12.43
N GLN A 558 -28.38 -17.54 -13.12
CA GLN A 558 -27.15 -16.72 -13.18
C GLN A 558 -27.37 -15.41 -13.93
N GLY A 559 -28.15 -15.44 -15.01
CA GLY A 559 -28.56 -14.24 -15.74
C GLY A 559 -29.24 -13.25 -14.82
N TRP A 560 -30.19 -13.72 -14.01
CA TRP A 560 -30.91 -12.91 -13.03
C TRP A 560 -30.02 -12.39 -11.90
N LEU A 561 -29.25 -13.27 -11.22
CA LEU A 561 -28.33 -12.87 -10.14
C LEU A 561 -27.25 -11.89 -10.62
N GLY A 562 -26.62 -12.20 -11.77
CA GLY A 562 -25.55 -11.38 -12.36
C GLY A 562 -26.05 -10.06 -12.93
N SER A 563 -27.30 -10.01 -13.41
CA SER A 563 -27.86 -8.78 -14.01
C SER A 563 -27.86 -7.60 -13.04
N SER A 564 -28.06 -7.83 -11.74
CA SER A 564 -28.06 -6.77 -10.73
C SER A 564 -26.71 -6.07 -10.58
N TYR A 565 -25.62 -6.84 -10.62
CA TYR A 565 -24.27 -6.28 -10.59
C TYR A 565 -23.99 -5.46 -11.86
N ILE A 566 -24.29 -6.01 -13.04
CA ILE A 566 -24.13 -5.31 -14.32
C ILE A 566 -24.99 -4.04 -14.36
N PHE A 567 -26.22 -4.12 -13.84
CA PHE A 567 -27.15 -3.00 -13.74
C PHE A 567 -26.57 -1.85 -12.92
N LEU A 568 -26.02 -2.15 -11.74
CA LEU A 568 -25.40 -1.16 -10.86
C LEU A 568 -24.21 -0.49 -11.54
N LEU A 569 -23.32 -1.31 -12.11
CA LEU A 569 -22.11 -0.89 -12.80
C LEU A 569 -22.42 -0.02 -14.03
N SER A 570 -23.34 -0.47 -14.88
CA SER A 570 -23.77 0.27 -16.08
C SER A 570 -24.48 1.57 -15.71
N THR A 571 -25.27 1.58 -14.64
CA THR A 571 -25.95 2.78 -14.14
C THR A 571 -24.96 3.83 -13.65
N GLY A 572 -23.88 3.44 -12.95
CA GLY A 572 -22.84 4.35 -12.52
C GLY A 572 -22.13 5.02 -13.70
N VAL A 573 -21.79 4.23 -14.72
CA VAL A 573 -21.18 4.73 -15.96
C VAL A 573 -22.13 5.64 -16.74
N LEU A 574 -23.40 5.25 -16.88
CA LEU A 574 -24.42 6.07 -17.55
C LEU A 574 -24.57 7.45 -16.92
N GLN A 575 -24.49 7.54 -15.58
CA GLN A 575 -24.60 8.79 -14.84
C GLN A 575 -23.35 9.68 -14.94
N ALA A 576 -22.22 9.13 -15.38
CA ALA A 576 -20.99 9.89 -15.60
C ALA A 576 -20.91 10.52 -16.99
N ILE A 577 -21.80 10.15 -17.92
CA ILE A 577 -21.83 10.72 -19.28
C ILE A 577 -22.37 12.16 -19.20
N PRO A 578 -21.59 13.17 -19.63
CA PRO A 578 -22.03 14.57 -19.65
C PRO A 578 -23.33 14.78 -20.46
N GLU A 579 -24.21 15.66 -19.96
CA GLU A 579 -25.51 15.95 -20.61
C GLU A 579 -25.35 16.74 -21.92
N ASP A 580 -24.28 17.54 -22.05
CA ASP A 580 -23.94 18.35 -23.23
C ASP A 580 -23.79 17.51 -24.52
N LEU A 581 -23.29 16.28 -24.42
CA LEU A 581 -23.22 15.34 -25.55
C LEU A 581 -24.62 14.98 -26.08
N TYR A 582 -25.60 14.86 -25.20
CA TYR A 582 -26.98 14.55 -25.59
C TYR A 582 -27.72 15.77 -26.12
N GLU A 583 -27.40 16.96 -25.62
CA GLU A 583 -27.92 18.25 -26.11
C GLU A 583 -27.37 18.57 -27.51
N ALA A 584 -26.06 18.43 -27.72
CA ALA A 584 -25.43 18.61 -29.03
C ALA A 584 -26.05 17.68 -30.08
N ALA A 585 -26.21 16.39 -29.74
CA ALA A 585 -26.86 15.44 -30.64
C ALA A 585 -28.32 15.78 -30.93
N GLN A 586 -29.03 16.40 -29.97
CA GLN A 586 -30.40 16.86 -30.18
C GLN A 586 -30.47 18.08 -31.10
N ILE A 587 -29.49 18.99 -31.02
CA ILE A 587 -29.33 20.12 -31.96
C ILE A 587 -29.09 19.59 -33.39
N ASP A 588 -28.31 18.52 -33.52
CA ASP A 588 -28.07 17.81 -34.80
C ASP A 588 -29.26 16.96 -35.28
N GLY A 589 -30.39 16.98 -34.57
CA GLY A 589 -31.61 16.25 -34.94
C GLY A 589 -31.58 14.74 -34.67
N ALA A 590 -30.67 14.25 -33.81
CA ALA A 590 -30.59 12.83 -33.49
C ALA A 590 -31.81 12.34 -32.69
N SER A 591 -32.46 11.29 -33.20
CA SER A 591 -33.53 10.58 -32.51
C SER A 591 -33.05 9.89 -31.23
N ALA A 592 -33.97 9.56 -30.32
CA ALA A 592 -33.65 8.86 -29.08
C ALA A 592 -32.90 7.54 -29.32
N TRP A 593 -33.29 6.77 -30.34
CA TRP A 593 -32.61 5.53 -30.71
C TRP A 593 -31.19 5.76 -31.23
N GLN A 594 -30.99 6.81 -32.04
CA GLN A 594 -29.65 7.21 -32.48
C GLN A 594 -28.79 7.63 -31.29
N LYS A 595 -29.30 8.45 -30.36
CA LYS A 595 -28.59 8.81 -29.12
C LYS A 595 -28.20 7.57 -28.32
N THR A 596 -29.11 6.62 -28.14
CA THR A 596 -28.81 5.36 -27.44
C THR A 596 -27.74 4.54 -28.17
N MET A 597 -27.89 4.24 -29.46
CA MET A 597 -26.97 3.33 -30.17
C MET A 597 -25.64 3.96 -30.58
N LYS A 598 -25.58 5.29 -30.76
CA LYS A 598 -24.37 6.00 -31.24
C LYS A 598 -23.59 6.69 -30.12
N ILE A 599 -24.23 7.04 -29.00
CA ILE A 599 -23.59 7.74 -27.88
C ILE A 599 -23.57 6.82 -26.67
N THR A 600 -24.75 6.47 -26.14
CA THR A 600 -24.87 5.78 -24.85
C THR A 600 -24.23 4.38 -24.87
N VAL A 601 -24.64 3.51 -25.79
CA VAL A 601 -24.19 2.12 -25.85
C VAL A 601 -22.68 2.02 -26.08
N PRO A 602 -22.08 2.74 -27.06
CA PRO A 602 -20.64 2.70 -27.26
C PRO A 602 -19.84 3.22 -26.05
N LEU A 603 -20.26 4.33 -25.43
CA LEU A 603 -19.55 4.90 -24.28
C LEU A 603 -19.62 3.98 -23.06
N VAL A 604 -20.80 3.43 -22.77
CA VAL A 604 -20.93 2.52 -21.62
C VAL A 604 -20.16 1.22 -21.87
N LEU A 605 -20.27 0.61 -23.05
CA LEU A 605 -19.52 -0.61 -23.36
C LEU A 605 -18.02 -0.37 -23.31
N PHE A 606 -17.54 0.78 -23.79
CA PHE A 606 -16.13 1.16 -23.72
C PHE A 606 -15.65 1.21 -22.27
N GLN A 607 -16.35 1.94 -21.39
CA GLN A 607 -15.96 2.11 -19.99
C GLN A 607 -16.13 0.83 -19.16
N THR A 608 -17.13 0.00 -19.49
CA THR A 608 -17.42 -1.23 -18.75
C THR A 608 -16.67 -2.45 -19.26
N ALA A 609 -16.13 -2.44 -20.49
CA ALA A 609 -15.49 -3.58 -21.13
C ALA A 609 -14.45 -4.32 -20.27
N PRO A 610 -13.51 -3.65 -19.57
CA PRO A 610 -12.56 -4.35 -18.70
C PRO A 610 -13.25 -5.13 -17.57
N LEU A 611 -14.32 -4.57 -17.01
CA LEU A 611 -15.08 -5.21 -15.93
C LEU A 611 -15.91 -6.38 -16.47
N LEU A 612 -16.40 -6.30 -17.71
CA LEU A 612 -17.09 -7.41 -18.37
C LEU A 612 -16.17 -8.61 -18.59
N VAL A 613 -14.89 -8.41 -18.97
CA VAL A 613 -13.89 -9.51 -19.05
C VAL A 613 -13.73 -10.20 -17.69
N GLY A 614 -13.75 -9.43 -16.60
CA GLY A 614 -13.76 -9.96 -15.23
C GLY A 614 -15.00 -10.83 -14.94
N GLN A 615 -16.17 -10.46 -15.46
CA GLN A 615 -17.40 -11.24 -15.30
C GLN A 615 -17.38 -12.58 -16.02
N TYR A 616 -16.79 -12.65 -17.23
CA TYR A 616 -16.56 -13.93 -17.90
C TYR A 616 -15.61 -14.82 -17.09
N THR A 617 -14.53 -14.25 -16.54
CA THR A 617 -13.57 -14.98 -15.70
C THR A 617 -14.23 -15.49 -14.40
N PHE A 618 -15.11 -14.69 -13.81
CA PHE A 618 -15.89 -15.06 -12.62
C PHE A 618 -16.83 -16.24 -12.91
N ASN A 619 -17.65 -16.16 -13.96
CA ASN A 619 -18.63 -17.21 -14.28
C ASN A 619 -17.99 -18.53 -14.73
N PHE A 620 -16.80 -18.46 -15.34
CA PHE A 620 -16.02 -19.66 -15.66
C PHE A 620 -15.69 -20.48 -14.41
N ASN A 621 -15.52 -19.81 -13.26
CA ASN A 621 -15.18 -20.43 -11.98
C ASN A 621 -16.32 -20.34 -10.95
N ASN A 622 -17.57 -20.19 -11.38
CA ASN A 622 -18.71 -20.03 -10.48
C ASN A 622 -19.16 -21.36 -9.87
N PHE A 623 -18.36 -21.86 -8.93
CA PHE A 623 -18.59 -23.12 -8.22
C PHE A 623 -19.93 -23.13 -7.48
N SER A 624 -20.25 -22.04 -6.77
CA SER A 624 -21.36 -21.98 -5.81
C SER A 624 -22.71 -22.26 -6.45
N ILE A 625 -22.99 -21.70 -7.63
CA ILE A 625 -24.29 -21.89 -8.30
C ILE A 625 -24.53 -23.34 -8.72
N ILE A 626 -23.47 -24.02 -9.18
CA ILE A 626 -23.56 -25.42 -9.63
C ILE A 626 -23.67 -26.36 -8.42
N TYR A 627 -22.80 -26.17 -7.43
CA TYR A 627 -22.76 -27.04 -6.26
C TYR A 627 -24.01 -26.93 -5.39
N LEU A 628 -24.46 -25.71 -5.09
CA LEU A 628 -25.60 -25.48 -4.19
C LEU A 628 -26.95 -25.79 -4.85
N PHE A 629 -27.05 -25.77 -6.18
CA PHE A 629 -28.31 -26.05 -6.86
C PHE A 629 -28.65 -27.55 -6.82
N ASN A 630 -27.74 -28.43 -7.23
CA ASN A 630 -27.97 -29.88 -7.17
C ASN A 630 -26.66 -30.69 -7.21
N GLY A 631 -25.54 -30.10 -6.78
CA GLY A 631 -24.24 -30.77 -6.79
C GLY A 631 -23.75 -31.14 -8.19
N GLY A 632 -24.09 -30.38 -9.23
CA GLY A 632 -23.67 -30.65 -10.62
C GLY A 632 -24.46 -31.73 -11.36
N GLY A 633 -25.55 -32.23 -10.77
CA GLY A 633 -26.43 -33.23 -11.38
C GLY A 633 -27.22 -32.71 -12.60
N PRO A 634 -28.00 -33.57 -13.28
CA PRO A 634 -28.15 -35.01 -13.02
C PRO A 634 -26.89 -35.80 -13.42
N PHE A 635 -26.64 -36.91 -12.71
CA PHE A 635 -25.49 -37.76 -12.98
C PHE A 635 -25.76 -38.69 -14.17
N ASN A 636 -24.81 -38.77 -15.10
CA ASN A 636 -24.86 -39.69 -16.22
C ASN A 636 -23.55 -40.52 -16.25
N PRO A 637 -23.53 -41.68 -15.59
CA PRO A 637 -22.34 -42.52 -15.47
C PRO A 637 -21.79 -42.98 -16.82
N SER A 638 -22.63 -43.13 -17.84
CA SER A 638 -22.22 -43.55 -19.19
C SER A 638 -21.32 -42.52 -19.88
N VAL A 639 -21.48 -41.23 -19.55
CA VAL A 639 -20.73 -40.12 -20.16
C VAL A 639 -19.60 -39.64 -19.26
N TYR A 640 -19.89 -39.47 -17.97
CA TYR A 640 -19.00 -38.80 -17.01
C TYR A 640 -18.38 -39.74 -15.97
N GLY A 641 -18.71 -41.04 -16.02
CA GLY A 641 -18.38 -41.97 -14.95
C GLY A 641 -18.99 -41.55 -13.62
N ASN A 642 -18.38 -41.98 -12.51
CA ASN A 642 -18.76 -41.57 -11.15
C ASN A 642 -18.00 -40.32 -10.67
N LEU A 643 -17.41 -39.55 -11.60
CA LEU A 643 -16.51 -38.44 -11.28
C LEU A 643 -17.13 -37.05 -11.46
N ALA A 644 -18.18 -36.94 -12.27
CA ALA A 644 -18.86 -35.67 -12.54
C ALA A 644 -20.34 -35.88 -12.90
N GLY A 645 -21.13 -34.82 -12.79
CA GLY A 645 -22.50 -34.74 -13.27
C GLY A 645 -22.63 -33.88 -14.53
N SER A 646 -23.82 -33.88 -15.11
CA SER A 646 -24.07 -33.28 -16.44
C SER A 646 -24.02 -31.75 -16.45
N THR A 647 -24.06 -31.09 -15.30
CA THR A 647 -23.98 -29.62 -15.19
C THR A 647 -22.71 -29.12 -14.53
N ASP A 648 -21.82 -30.03 -14.12
CA ASP A 648 -20.52 -29.65 -13.57
C ASP A 648 -19.75 -28.79 -14.55
N ILE A 649 -19.21 -27.70 -14.02
CA ILE A 649 -18.19 -26.89 -14.67
C ILE A 649 -16.82 -27.34 -14.17
N LEU A 650 -15.75 -26.90 -14.82
CA LEU A 650 -14.41 -27.39 -14.49
C LEU A 650 -14.03 -27.23 -13.01
N ILE A 651 -14.41 -26.12 -12.36
CA ILE A 651 -14.08 -25.92 -10.94
C ILE A 651 -14.88 -26.87 -10.02
N SER A 652 -16.14 -27.17 -10.32
CA SER A 652 -16.93 -28.14 -9.53
C SER A 652 -16.46 -29.57 -9.78
N TYR A 653 -16.00 -29.85 -11.01
CA TYR A 653 -15.33 -31.10 -11.33
C TYR A 653 -14.00 -31.26 -10.57
N ILE A 654 -13.14 -30.24 -10.55
CA ILE A 654 -11.88 -30.25 -9.76
C ILE A 654 -12.19 -30.49 -8.28
N TYR A 655 -13.23 -29.85 -7.74
CA TYR A 655 -13.64 -30.06 -6.36
C TYR A 655 -14.00 -31.53 -6.10
N LYS A 656 -14.86 -32.15 -6.92
CA LYS A 656 -15.21 -33.57 -6.78
C LYS A 656 -14.00 -34.48 -6.95
N LEU A 657 -13.12 -34.15 -7.89
CA LEU A 657 -11.92 -34.92 -8.15
C LEU A 657 -10.98 -34.92 -6.94
N THR A 658 -10.80 -33.77 -6.28
CA THR A 658 -9.87 -33.59 -5.16
C THR A 658 -10.45 -33.91 -3.80
N MET A 659 -11.69 -33.48 -3.52
CA MET A 659 -12.34 -33.63 -2.21
C MET A 659 -13.07 -34.96 -2.07
N ASP A 660 -13.87 -35.35 -3.08
CA ASP A 660 -14.70 -36.56 -2.99
C ASP A 660 -13.91 -37.81 -3.40
N ASN A 661 -13.07 -37.67 -4.43
CA ASN A 661 -12.35 -38.79 -5.05
C ASN A 661 -10.84 -38.80 -4.76
N GLN A 662 -10.30 -37.81 -4.02
CA GLN A 662 -8.90 -37.75 -3.59
C GLN A 662 -7.82 -37.73 -4.69
N TYR A 663 -8.17 -37.46 -5.96
CA TYR A 663 -7.22 -37.25 -7.06
C TYR A 663 -6.64 -35.83 -7.03
N GLN A 664 -5.84 -35.54 -6.00
CA GLN A 664 -5.27 -34.22 -5.72
C GLN A 664 -4.31 -33.74 -6.81
N SER A 665 -3.41 -34.60 -7.29
CA SER A 665 -2.41 -34.25 -8.31
C SER A 665 -3.01 -33.90 -9.66
N ILE A 666 -3.92 -34.75 -10.17
CA ILE A 666 -4.62 -34.50 -11.44
C ILE A 666 -5.54 -33.26 -11.32
N GLY A 667 -6.25 -33.10 -10.19
CA GLY A 667 -7.04 -31.90 -9.93
C GLY A 667 -6.20 -30.62 -9.94
N ALA A 668 -5.00 -30.66 -9.35
CA ALA A 668 -4.06 -29.56 -9.41
C ALA A 668 -3.58 -29.29 -10.84
N ALA A 669 -3.25 -30.32 -11.63
CA ALA A 669 -2.86 -30.18 -13.03
C ALA A 669 -3.94 -29.53 -13.89
N ILE A 670 -5.20 -29.96 -13.74
CA ILE A 670 -6.36 -29.34 -14.42
C ILE A 670 -6.50 -27.87 -14.01
N THR A 671 -6.33 -27.56 -12.71
CA THR A 671 -6.39 -26.18 -12.20
C THR A 671 -5.33 -25.28 -12.84
N ILE A 672 -4.09 -25.77 -13.00
CA ILE A 672 -3.01 -25.02 -13.64
C ILE A 672 -3.31 -24.78 -15.12
N VAL A 673 -3.74 -25.81 -15.87
CA VAL A 673 -4.10 -25.67 -17.30
C VAL A 673 -5.19 -24.62 -17.49
N ILE A 674 -6.23 -24.67 -16.67
CA ILE A 674 -7.35 -23.72 -16.73
C ILE A 674 -6.89 -22.31 -16.38
N SER A 675 -6.10 -22.17 -15.31
CA SER A 675 -5.61 -20.88 -14.86
C SER A 675 -4.73 -20.21 -15.92
N LEU A 676 -3.85 -20.96 -16.60
CA LEU A 676 -3.09 -20.47 -17.74
C LEU A 676 -3.98 -20.08 -18.91
N GLY A 677 -4.98 -20.91 -19.25
CA GLY A 677 -5.94 -20.60 -20.31
C GLY A 677 -6.74 -19.32 -20.02
N LEU A 678 -7.20 -19.14 -18.78
CA LEU A 678 -7.89 -17.93 -18.33
C LEU A 678 -6.97 -16.71 -18.31
N MET A 679 -5.73 -16.86 -17.85
CA MET A 679 -4.75 -15.76 -17.91
C MET A 679 -4.52 -15.29 -19.34
N VAL A 680 -4.37 -16.22 -20.29
CA VAL A 680 -4.21 -15.90 -21.72
C VAL A 680 -5.47 -15.21 -22.26
N PHE A 681 -6.66 -15.76 -21.99
CA PHE A 681 -7.94 -15.16 -22.40
C PHE A 681 -8.10 -13.73 -21.86
N THR A 682 -7.86 -13.55 -20.57
CA THR A 682 -7.99 -12.27 -19.87
C THR A 682 -6.94 -11.26 -20.34
N PHE A 683 -5.69 -11.70 -20.57
CA PHE A 683 -4.64 -10.86 -21.15
C PHE A 683 -5.03 -10.31 -22.52
N PHE A 684 -5.53 -11.17 -23.42
CA PHE A 684 -6.02 -10.72 -24.73
C PHE A 684 -7.27 -9.85 -24.61
N GLY A 685 -8.19 -10.18 -23.70
CA GLY A 685 -9.37 -9.36 -23.41
C GLY A 685 -9.02 -7.94 -22.99
N TYR A 686 -8.10 -7.79 -22.03
CA TYR A 686 -7.63 -6.48 -21.60
C TYR A 686 -6.82 -5.75 -22.66
N ARG A 687 -5.87 -6.44 -23.32
CA ARG A 687 -5.03 -5.85 -24.38
C ARG A 687 -5.86 -5.32 -25.54
N ASN A 688 -6.96 -5.99 -25.89
CA ASN A 688 -7.81 -5.60 -27.02
C ASN A 688 -8.90 -4.58 -26.64
N SER A 689 -9.18 -4.38 -25.35
CA SER A 689 -10.11 -3.35 -24.89
C SER A 689 -9.57 -1.94 -25.21
N LYS A 690 -10.35 -1.14 -25.95
CA LYS A 690 -9.95 0.22 -26.32
C LYS A 690 -9.76 1.14 -25.11
N ALA A 691 -10.51 0.92 -24.02
CA ALA A 691 -10.34 1.66 -22.76
C ALA A 691 -8.91 1.59 -22.21
N PHE A 692 -8.25 0.43 -22.34
CA PHE A 692 -6.86 0.26 -21.88
C PHE A 692 -5.82 0.78 -22.88
N LYS A 693 -6.21 0.99 -24.15
CA LYS A 693 -5.35 1.58 -25.19
C LYS A 693 -5.37 3.10 -25.15
N GLU A 694 -6.51 3.70 -24.82
CA GLU A 694 -6.73 5.15 -24.87
C GLU A 694 -6.42 5.86 -23.54
N GLU A 695 -6.42 5.18 -22.38
CA GLU A 695 -5.84 5.73 -21.13
C GLU A 695 -4.32 6.01 -21.21
N ARG A 696 -3.66 5.55 -22.29
CA ARG A 696 -2.24 5.81 -22.58
C ARG A 696 -2.00 7.01 -23.50
N LEU A 697 -3.04 7.69 -23.95
CA LEU A 697 -3.00 8.97 -24.67
C LEU A 697 -3.47 10.08 -23.74
#